data_AF-A0A8J2ST12-F1
#
_entry.id   AF-A0A8J2ST12-F1
#
_cell.length_a   1.000
_cell.length_b   1.000
_cell.length_c   1.000
_cell.angle_alpha   90.00
_cell.angle_beta   90.00
_cell.angle_gamma   90.00
#
_symmetry.space_group_name_H-M   'P 1'
#
loop_
_entity.id
_entity.type
_entity.pdbx_description
1 polymer ?
#
loop_
_entity_poly.entity_id
_entity_poly.type
_entity_poly.pdbx_seq_one_letter_code
_entity_poly.pdbx_strand_id
1 'polypeptide(L)'
;MILRPAALLWTLAAAAALRPAARTRPKTSLQASSNPAADELWVPTTAEDILWTPSSRDSSRDDAFGPLSDPLLDGRAKYCESLEAVLRRPTRTVTAGPVKFGSEHPIVRQTMGTTSTRDVRGTIEQVMRCADVGFDMVRITVVGMKEAQACHDIREGLFKKGYDIPLCADMHFQPAVAIKTAEAVEKIRINPGNFADGRKQDEDDVSFDSEADFLKPRDSIVEAFAPLVLKCKELNRAMRIGTNHGSLAARILSFYGDSPRGMVESALEFADVCRALDYHNFVFSMKASNPVVMIQGYRLLAAEMYRLGWDYPLHLGVTEAGEGEDGRMKSAIGIGTLLGDGLGDTIRVSLTEDPEYEYGPCNRLAELAGEQLEAKAREEQAAVPKFMDSRDVTTFDRRRGSLPEQRDDDVYDYRGLLHRDGSAYGAVSLAELQGCAALGGLGDAALFRALGALVDELPPGPDGVPKLLPRRDVATVDAILLREAPSADDADTLYLIKRLQDAGVHFLMDEAVLKDAPEPLQSGGVPIVRCDALKTHAPAPSKRLVVKCDGSESDEMLAELMETPNIDVVLLDVKEGLSRLHASRRLFALLRREASELSVVHHLRVPQGTKKDELALSLGMRAGALLGDGLGDGLLVEPDDHSDFDLNYLRETSFALLQGSRMRNTKTEFVSCPSCGRTLFDLQEVTAQISEKTGHLPGVAIAIMGCIVNGPGEMADADFGYVGGAPGKVDLYVGKEVVQKAIPNEEACDALVELIKEHGMWVDKPAVDEDAPVEAELAAA
;
A
#
# COMPACT_ATOMS: atom_id res chain seq x y z
N MET A 1 -36.17 -40.55 44.83
CA MET A 1 -37.03 -40.11 45.96
C MET A 1 -36.71 -38.65 46.25
N ILE A 2 -37.71 -37.77 46.06
CA ILE A 2 -37.99 -36.54 46.84
C ILE A 2 -36.91 -35.42 46.77
N LEU A 3 -37.10 -34.17 46.35
CA LEU A 3 -38.17 -33.31 45.82
C LEU A 3 -37.45 -32.00 45.38
N ARG A 4 -37.79 -31.41 44.23
CA ARG A 4 -37.72 -29.94 43.97
C ARG A 4 -38.93 -29.25 44.69
N PRO A 5 -39.22 -27.92 44.70
CA PRO A 5 -38.69 -26.78 43.91
C PRO A 5 -38.57 -25.42 44.68
N ALA A 6 -38.08 -24.34 44.05
CA ALA A 6 -38.82 -23.09 43.71
C ALA A 6 -38.10 -21.87 44.34
N ALA A 7 -38.10 -20.62 43.84
CA ALA A 7 -38.49 -20.00 42.58
C ALA A 7 -37.90 -18.56 42.53
N LEU A 8 -37.92 -17.99 41.33
CA LEU A 8 -37.66 -16.62 40.87
C LEU A 8 -37.86 -15.44 41.87
N LEU A 9 -37.05 -14.37 41.73
CA LEU A 9 -37.48 -13.08 41.14
C LEU A 9 -36.32 -12.07 40.99
N TRP A 10 -36.40 -11.32 39.88
CA TRP A 10 -35.52 -10.23 39.45
C TRP A 10 -35.58 -8.99 40.35
N THR A 11 -34.45 -8.28 40.47
CA THR A 11 -34.40 -6.80 40.43
C THR A 11 -33.00 -6.30 40.09
N LEU A 12 -32.97 -5.28 39.23
CA LEU A 12 -31.83 -4.56 38.66
C LEU A 12 -31.01 -3.74 39.67
N ALA A 13 -29.78 -3.46 39.24
CA ALA A 13 -28.90 -2.32 39.56
C ALA A 13 -28.13 -2.34 40.89
N ALA A 14 -26.81 -2.52 40.82
CA ALA A 14 -25.85 -1.41 40.92
C ALA A 14 -24.40 -1.93 41.01
N ALA A 15 -23.50 -1.21 40.36
CA ALA A 15 -22.07 -1.43 40.28
C ALA A 15 -21.38 -1.69 41.63
N ALA A 16 -20.55 -2.73 41.68
CA ALA A 16 -19.49 -2.85 42.67
C ALA A 16 -18.25 -3.48 42.01
N ALA A 17 -17.19 -2.68 41.98
CA ALA A 17 -15.93 -2.92 41.32
C ALA A 17 -15.17 -4.13 41.90
N LEU A 18 -14.76 -5.06 41.02
CA LEU A 18 -13.68 -6.00 41.30
C LEU A 18 -12.35 -5.27 41.09
N ARG A 19 -11.63 -5.04 42.20
CA ARG A 19 -10.24 -4.56 42.21
C ARG A 19 -9.31 -5.65 41.69
N PRO A 20 -8.38 -5.37 40.76
CA PRO A 20 -7.27 -6.26 40.50
C PRO A 20 -6.13 -6.03 41.52
N ALA A 21 -5.44 -7.11 41.86
CA ALA A 21 -4.35 -7.17 42.81
C ALA A 21 -3.20 -6.20 42.45
N ALA A 22 -2.66 -5.55 43.47
CA ALA A 22 -1.59 -4.56 43.36
C ALA A 22 -0.30 -5.16 42.79
N ARG A 23 0.03 -4.81 41.54
CA ARG A 23 1.41 -4.86 41.05
C ARG A 23 2.16 -3.68 41.64
N THR A 24 3.27 -3.95 42.30
CA THR A 24 4.20 -2.98 42.88
C THR A 24 4.79 -2.09 41.78
N ARG A 25 4.34 -0.83 41.69
CA ARG A 25 5.01 0.24 40.94
C ARG A 25 6.33 0.61 41.63
N PRO A 26 7.45 0.79 40.90
CA PRO A 26 8.56 1.54 41.46
C PRO A 26 8.11 2.98 41.67
N LYS A 27 8.28 3.47 42.90
CA LYS A 27 7.94 4.84 43.30
C LYS A 27 8.92 5.81 42.63
N THR A 28 8.49 6.55 41.62
CA THR A 28 9.03 7.88 41.36
C THR A 28 8.10 8.89 42.02
N SER A 29 8.59 9.54 43.07
CA SER A 29 7.84 10.52 43.85
C SER A 29 7.68 11.82 43.05
N LEU A 30 6.46 12.11 42.62
CA LEU A 30 6.01 13.47 42.35
C LEU A 30 5.88 14.18 43.71
N GLN A 31 6.91 14.92 44.11
CA GLN A 31 6.79 16.00 45.09
C GLN A 31 6.99 17.32 44.36
N ALA A 32 5.95 18.16 44.42
CA ALA A 32 6.03 19.56 44.05
C ALA A 32 7.04 20.25 44.98
N SER A 33 8.23 20.57 44.47
CA SER A 33 9.18 21.45 45.12
C SER A 33 9.08 22.85 44.54
N SER A 34 8.99 23.80 45.45
CA SER A 34 9.12 25.25 45.25
C SER A 34 10.18 25.65 44.23
N ASN A 35 9.78 26.56 43.34
CA ASN A 35 10.56 27.43 42.46
C ASN A 35 12.10 27.38 42.65
N PRO A 36 12.87 26.80 41.71
CA PRO A 36 14.31 26.99 41.67
C PRO A 36 14.62 28.25 40.85
N ALA A 37 15.54 29.06 41.38
CA ALA A 37 16.12 30.18 40.65
C ALA A 37 16.85 29.66 39.40
N ALA A 38 16.56 30.24 38.23
CA ALA A 38 17.31 30.15 36.96
C ALA A 38 18.37 29.02 36.89
N ASP A 39 17.93 27.77 36.91
CA ASP A 39 18.79 26.63 36.58
C ASP A 39 19.02 26.67 35.07
N GLU A 40 20.29 26.63 34.65
CA GLU A 40 20.68 26.49 33.26
C GLU A 40 19.89 25.32 32.65
N LEU A 41 19.23 25.57 31.52
CA LEU A 41 18.51 24.54 30.78
C LEU A 41 19.50 23.39 30.50
N TRP A 42 19.30 22.21 31.09
CA TRP A 42 20.15 21.07 30.80
C TRP A 42 19.95 20.68 29.33
N VAL A 43 21.02 20.78 28.56
CA VAL A 43 21.07 20.41 27.15
C VAL A 43 22.02 19.21 27.06
N PRO A 44 21.60 18.06 26.50
CA PRO A 44 22.51 16.96 26.26
C PRO A 44 23.63 17.46 25.35
N THR A 45 24.88 17.23 25.77
CA THR A 45 26.08 17.65 25.03
C THR A 45 26.77 16.47 24.35
N THR A 46 26.46 15.26 24.80
CA THR A 46 27.03 14.00 24.30
C THR A 46 25.94 12.95 24.09
N ALA A 47 26.27 11.89 23.36
CA ALA A 47 25.45 10.71 23.14
C ALA A 47 25.19 9.92 24.42
N GLU A 48 26.10 9.99 25.40
CA GLU A 48 25.97 9.37 26.73
C GLU A 48 24.91 10.08 27.60
N ASP A 49 24.61 11.34 27.31
CA ASP A 49 23.58 12.13 28.00
C ASP A 49 22.16 11.70 27.61
N ILE A 50 21.97 10.82 26.63
CA ILE A 50 20.67 10.51 26.04
C ILE A 50 20.34 9.02 26.16
N LEU A 51 19.10 8.73 26.58
CA LEU A 51 18.60 7.43 27.04
C LEU A 51 18.62 6.28 26.02
N TRP A 52 18.73 6.56 24.72
CA TRP A 52 18.60 5.54 23.69
C TRP A 52 19.81 4.62 23.62
N THR A 53 19.56 3.36 23.96
CA THR A 53 20.34 2.20 23.52
C THR A 53 19.77 1.71 22.18
N PRO A 54 20.60 1.47 21.15
CA PRO A 54 20.17 0.83 19.90
C PRO A 54 19.43 -0.48 20.17
N SER A 55 18.64 -0.99 19.21
CA SER A 55 18.31 -2.41 19.25
C SER A 55 19.55 -3.12 18.77
N SER A 56 20.44 -3.36 19.71
CA SER A 56 21.70 -4.04 19.50
C SER A 56 21.47 -5.42 18.87
N ARG A 57 22.54 -6.00 18.30
CA ARG A 57 22.58 -7.45 18.00
C ARG A 57 22.64 -8.30 19.28
N ASP A 58 22.74 -7.66 20.44
CA ASP A 58 22.64 -8.29 21.75
C ASP A 58 21.27 -7.99 22.38
N SER A 59 21.00 -8.59 23.54
CA SER A 59 19.70 -8.44 24.22
C SER A 59 19.56 -7.14 25.01
N SER A 60 20.49 -6.17 24.99
CA SER A 60 20.51 -5.08 25.97
C SER A 60 19.25 -4.21 26.01
N ARG A 61 18.65 -3.94 24.85
CA ARG A 61 17.37 -3.23 24.75
C ARG A 61 16.19 -4.10 25.23
N ASP A 62 16.26 -5.40 25.00
CA ASP A 62 15.28 -6.36 25.54
C ASP A 62 15.45 -6.52 27.06
N ASP A 63 16.67 -6.47 27.57
CA ASP A 63 16.98 -6.51 29.00
C ASP A 63 16.46 -5.26 29.71
N ALA A 64 16.53 -4.09 29.05
CA ALA A 64 16.09 -2.81 29.61
C ALA A 64 14.56 -2.62 29.59
N PHE A 65 13.88 -3.07 28.54
CA PHE A 65 12.48 -2.73 28.29
C PHE A 65 11.57 -3.95 28.07
N GLY A 66 12.12 -5.16 28.14
CA GLY A 66 11.46 -6.40 27.72
C GLY A 66 11.60 -6.64 26.22
N PRO A 67 11.41 -7.91 25.79
CA PRO A 67 11.46 -8.25 24.37
C PRO A 67 10.37 -7.54 23.59
N LEU A 68 10.61 -7.29 22.31
CA LEU A 68 9.60 -6.73 21.40
C LEU A 68 8.37 -7.66 21.30
N SER A 69 8.57 -8.96 21.47
CA SER A 69 7.52 -9.96 21.58
C SER A 69 6.79 -9.89 22.93
N ASP A 70 5.47 -9.78 22.90
CA ASP A 70 4.63 -9.81 24.09
C ASP A 70 4.17 -11.27 24.36
N PRO A 71 4.53 -11.86 25.52
CA PRO A 71 4.05 -13.19 25.92
C PRO A 71 2.52 -13.29 26.04
N LEU A 72 1.82 -12.17 26.27
CA LEU A 72 0.36 -12.11 26.29
C LEU A 72 -0.26 -12.11 24.88
N LEU A 73 0.55 -11.88 23.86
CA LEU A 73 0.18 -11.96 22.44
C LEU A 73 0.79 -13.18 21.75
N ASP A 74 1.06 -14.25 22.51
CA ASP A 74 1.69 -15.48 22.01
C ASP A 74 3.10 -15.21 21.41
N GLY A 75 3.84 -14.30 22.05
CA GLY A 75 5.20 -13.94 21.63
C GLY A 75 5.27 -12.95 20.46
N ARG A 76 4.24 -12.12 20.25
CA ARG A 76 4.19 -11.13 19.14
C ARG A 76 4.26 -9.70 19.61
N ALA A 77 4.75 -8.81 18.76
CA ALA A 77 4.80 -7.39 19.06
C ALA A 77 3.40 -6.75 18.97
N LYS A 78 2.96 -6.05 20.02
CA LYS A 78 1.75 -5.22 19.95
C LYS A 78 2.03 -4.03 19.06
N TYR A 79 1.31 -3.88 17.94
CA TYR A 79 1.45 -2.71 17.05
C TYR A 79 0.13 -1.96 16.81
N CYS A 80 -1.01 -2.60 17.05
CA CYS A 80 -2.34 -2.02 16.96
C CYS A 80 -3.16 -2.39 18.22
N GLU A 81 -4.35 -1.80 18.38
CA GLU A 81 -5.22 -2.10 19.53
C GLU A 81 -6.02 -3.39 19.37
N SER A 82 -6.36 -3.77 18.14
CA SER A 82 -7.09 -5.01 17.87
C SER A 82 -6.91 -5.44 16.41
N LEU A 83 -6.79 -6.75 16.19
CA LEU A 83 -6.84 -7.37 14.86
C LEU A 83 -8.26 -7.81 14.47
N GLU A 84 -9.18 -7.83 15.45
CA GLU A 84 -10.57 -8.26 15.33
C GLU A 84 -11.56 -7.08 15.21
N ALA A 85 -11.07 -5.84 15.39
CA ALA A 85 -11.85 -4.63 15.23
C ALA A 85 -10.95 -3.45 14.89
N VAL A 86 -11.44 -2.50 14.09
CA VAL A 86 -10.69 -1.27 13.79
C VAL A 86 -10.82 -0.32 14.97
N LEU A 87 -9.71 -0.06 15.65
CA LEU A 87 -9.62 0.86 16.78
C LEU A 87 -8.45 1.83 16.55
N ARG A 88 -8.72 3.14 16.56
CA ARG A 88 -7.67 4.15 16.47
C ARG A 88 -6.65 3.93 17.59
N ARG A 89 -5.37 3.77 17.22
CA ARG A 89 -4.26 3.73 18.17
C ARG A 89 -4.29 5.00 19.02
N PRO A 90 -4.30 4.90 20.37
CA PRO A 90 -4.22 6.06 21.23
C PRO A 90 -2.92 6.84 20.99
N THR A 91 -3.05 8.13 20.69
CA THR A 91 -1.91 9.04 20.47
C THR A 91 -2.13 10.37 21.17
N ARG A 92 -1.05 10.99 21.64
CA ARG A 92 -1.07 12.33 22.21
C ARG A 92 -1.50 13.36 21.18
N THR A 93 -2.06 14.48 21.65
CA THR A 93 -2.33 15.62 20.78
C THR A 93 -1.04 16.39 20.48
N VAL A 94 -0.77 16.64 19.20
CA VAL A 94 0.30 17.53 18.69
C VAL A 94 -0.36 18.68 17.94
N THR A 95 0.21 19.88 17.96
CA THR A 95 -0.40 21.07 17.35
C THR A 95 0.52 21.79 16.38
N ALA A 96 0.05 22.08 15.18
CA ALA A 96 0.69 22.97 14.21
C ALA A 96 -0.25 24.13 13.90
N GLY A 97 -0.06 25.26 14.58
CA GLY A 97 -1.00 26.38 14.54
C GLY A 97 -2.40 25.94 15.00
N PRO A 98 -3.48 26.24 14.25
CA PRO A 98 -4.83 25.79 14.58
C PRO A 98 -5.08 24.28 14.44
N VAL A 99 -4.23 23.57 13.69
CA VAL A 99 -4.44 22.15 13.37
C VAL A 99 -3.92 21.25 14.49
N LYS A 100 -4.74 20.26 14.87
CA LYS A 100 -4.41 19.26 15.89
C LYS A 100 -4.28 17.88 15.24
N PHE A 101 -3.21 17.18 15.58
CA PHE A 101 -2.97 15.78 15.23
C PHE A 101 -3.21 14.91 16.47
N GLY A 102 -3.71 13.69 16.28
CA GLY A 102 -3.82 12.68 17.32
C GLY A 102 -5.12 11.89 17.25
N SER A 103 -5.26 10.86 18.08
CA SER A 103 -6.36 9.91 18.03
C SER A 103 -7.71 10.50 18.42
N GLU A 104 -7.69 11.62 19.17
CA GLU A 104 -8.89 12.37 19.55
C GLU A 104 -9.36 13.35 18.46
N HIS A 105 -8.61 13.47 17.36
CA HIS A 105 -8.89 14.41 16.27
C HIS A 105 -9.13 13.66 14.94
N PRO A 106 -9.87 14.28 14.00
CA PRO A 106 -9.96 13.79 12.63
C PRO A 106 -8.57 13.61 11.99
N ILE A 107 -8.47 12.70 11.03
CA ILE A 107 -7.23 12.49 10.28
C ILE A 107 -6.95 13.76 9.47
N VAL A 108 -5.80 14.39 9.72
CA VAL A 108 -5.41 15.63 9.04
C VAL A 108 -4.94 15.32 7.61
N ARG A 109 -5.51 16.00 6.61
CA ARG A 109 -5.18 15.88 5.19
C ARG A 109 -4.12 16.90 4.82
N GLN A 110 -3.00 16.44 4.26
CA GLN A 110 -1.89 17.31 3.84
C GLN A 110 -1.53 17.13 2.37
N THR A 111 -0.96 18.17 1.77
CA THR A 111 -0.32 18.15 0.46
C THR A 111 1.05 18.85 0.48
N MET A 112 1.73 18.93 -0.66
CA MET A 112 2.98 19.65 -0.84
C MET A 112 2.96 20.50 -2.11
N GLY A 113 3.24 21.79 -1.98
CA GLY A 113 3.36 22.71 -3.11
C GLY A 113 4.51 22.34 -4.04
N THR A 114 4.27 22.53 -5.34
CA THR A 114 5.21 22.22 -6.43
C THR A 114 5.93 23.45 -6.95
N THR A 115 5.42 24.65 -6.62
CA THR A 115 6.07 25.93 -6.94
C THR A 115 7.42 26.09 -6.24
N SER A 116 8.34 26.81 -6.88
CA SER A 116 9.56 27.25 -6.20
C SER A 116 9.18 28.22 -5.09
N THR A 117 9.57 27.95 -3.84
CA THR A 117 9.23 28.80 -2.69
C THR A 117 9.76 30.24 -2.80
N ARG A 118 10.72 30.49 -3.70
CA ARG A 118 11.19 31.86 -4.03
C ARG A 118 10.16 32.66 -4.83
N ASP A 119 9.29 31.99 -5.59
CA ASP A 119 8.13 32.60 -6.20
C ASP A 119 7.02 32.74 -5.16
N VAL A 120 7.15 33.79 -4.35
CA VAL A 120 6.21 34.11 -3.26
C VAL A 120 4.78 34.19 -3.79
N ARG A 121 4.57 34.84 -4.94
CA ARG A 121 3.22 35.03 -5.50
C ARG A 121 2.63 33.70 -5.96
N GLY A 122 3.37 32.93 -6.77
CA GLY A 122 2.91 31.63 -7.24
C GLY A 122 2.67 30.64 -6.09
N THR A 123 3.54 30.66 -5.07
CA THR A 123 3.38 29.82 -3.88
C THR A 123 2.12 30.19 -3.11
N ILE A 124 1.85 31.48 -2.89
CA ILE A 124 0.60 31.94 -2.24
C ILE A 124 -0.62 31.48 -3.04
N GLU A 125 -0.63 31.69 -4.35
CA GLU A 125 -1.75 31.30 -5.22
C GLU A 125 -1.99 29.78 -5.19
N GLN A 126 -0.93 28.96 -5.20
CA GLN A 126 -1.06 27.50 -5.11
C GLN A 126 -1.53 27.03 -3.72
N VAL A 127 -0.99 27.61 -2.64
CA VAL A 127 -1.43 27.30 -1.26
C VAL A 127 -2.90 27.63 -1.06
N MET A 128 -3.38 28.75 -1.63
CA MET A 128 -4.81 29.10 -1.60
C MET A 128 -5.67 28.05 -2.30
N ARG A 129 -5.30 27.61 -3.52
CA ARG A 129 -6.03 26.54 -4.22
C ARG A 129 -6.11 25.26 -3.39
N CYS A 130 -5.00 24.87 -2.75
CA CYS A 130 -4.96 23.70 -1.87
C CYS A 130 -5.86 23.89 -0.63
N ALA A 131 -5.91 25.08 -0.05
CA ALA A 131 -6.79 25.39 1.07
C ALA A 131 -8.27 25.37 0.65
N ASP A 132 -8.59 25.94 -0.52
CA ASP A 132 -9.95 26.05 -1.05
C ASP A 132 -10.58 24.68 -1.36
N VAL A 133 -9.78 23.70 -1.79
CA VAL A 133 -10.26 22.32 -1.96
C VAL A 133 -10.47 21.58 -0.64
N GLY A 134 -9.86 22.05 0.46
CA GLY A 134 -10.10 21.55 1.81
C GLY A 134 -8.91 20.92 2.52
N PHE A 135 -7.67 21.08 2.03
CA PHE A 135 -6.51 20.61 2.77
C PHE A 135 -6.37 21.30 4.13
N ASP A 136 -5.98 20.54 5.14
CA ASP A 136 -5.80 21.05 6.49
C ASP A 136 -4.42 21.73 6.65
N MET A 137 -3.42 21.38 5.84
CA MET A 137 -2.06 21.96 5.90
C MET A 137 -1.30 21.74 4.58
N VAL A 138 -0.47 22.71 4.18
CA VAL A 138 0.34 22.63 2.95
C VAL A 138 1.83 22.62 3.30
N ARG A 139 2.58 21.69 2.69
CA ARG A 139 4.03 21.63 2.80
C ARG A 139 4.71 22.42 1.68
N ILE A 140 5.82 23.11 1.98
CA ILE A 140 6.64 23.85 1.00
C ILE A 140 8.12 23.47 1.14
N THR A 141 8.87 23.48 0.04
CA THR A 141 10.28 23.08 0.02
C THR A 141 11.20 24.21 0.44
N VAL A 142 12.08 23.98 1.42
CA VAL A 142 13.05 24.98 1.87
C VAL A 142 14.47 24.44 1.81
N VAL A 143 15.18 24.79 0.74
CA VAL A 143 16.55 24.32 0.47
C VAL A 143 17.63 25.24 1.02
N GLY A 144 17.34 26.53 1.21
CA GLY A 144 18.32 27.52 1.60
C GLY A 144 17.72 28.79 2.20
N MET A 145 18.60 29.73 2.53
CA MET A 145 18.20 30.98 3.21
C MET A 145 17.25 31.86 2.40
N LYS A 146 17.29 31.81 1.06
CA LYS A 146 16.39 32.60 0.22
C LYS A 146 14.95 32.12 0.34
N GLU A 147 14.75 30.80 0.31
CA GLU A 147 13.45 30.16 0.52
C GLU A 147 12.97 30.38 1.96
N ALA A 148 13.86 30.28 2.96
CA ALA A 148 13.51 30.58 4.36
C ALA A 148 13.04 32.03 4.55
N GLN A 149 13.67 32.99 3.88
CA GLN A 149 13.22 34.38 3.89
C GLN A 149 11.87 34.55 3.19
N ALA A 150 11.68 33.88 2.04
CA ALA A 150 10.42 33.90 1.31
C ALA A 150 9.24 33.30 2.11
N CYS A 151 9.49 32.35 3.03
CA CYS A 151 8.45 31.79 3.89
C CYS A 151 7.73 32.86 4.73
N HIS A 152 8.45 33.89 5.20
CA HIS A 152 7.83 35.01 5.91
C HIS A 152 6.87 35.79 5.01
N ASP A 153 7.32 36.13 3.80
CA ASP A 153 6.52 36.89 2.82
C ASP A 153 5.29 36.09 2.37
N ILE A 154 5.43 34.76 2.20
CA ILE A 154 4.33 33.85 1.89
C ILE A 154 3.31 33.84 3.03
N ARG A 155 3.75 33.64 4.27
CA ARG A 155 2.87 33.60 5.46
C ARG A 155 2.12 34.92 5.64
N GLU A 156 2.81 36.05 5.53
CA GLU A 156 2.21 37.37 5.60
C GLU A 156 1.20 37.60 4.44
N GLY A 157 1.58 37.19 3.23
CA GLY A 157 0.73 37.29 2.05
C GLY A 157 -0.55 36.46 2.16
N LEU A 158 -0.49 35.24 2.71
CA LEU A 158 -1.65 34.40 2.99
C LEU A 158 -2.58 35.07 4.01
N PHE A 159 -2.05 35.58 5.12
CA PHE A 159 -2.85 36.29 6.12
C PHE A 159 -3.53 37.54 5.56
N LYS A 160 -2.83 38.34 4.74
CA LYS A 160 -3.43 39.51 4.06
C LYS A 160 -4.59 39.13 3.14
N LYS A 161 -4.59 37.91 2.60
CA LYS A 161 -5.66 37.36 1.77
C LYS A 161 -6.73 36.61 2.56
N GLY A 162 -6.62 36.53 3.89
CA GLY A 162 -7.59 35.86 4.76
C GLY A 162 -7.41 34.36 4.91
N TYR A 163 -6.25 33.80 4.53
CA TYR A 163 -5.96 32.37 4.65
C TYR A 163 -5.09 32.11 5.89
N ASP A 164 -5.54 31.20 6.75
CA ASP A 164 -4.87 30.79 7.99
C ASP A 164 -4.36 29.34 7.98
N ILE A 165 -4.45 28.66 6.83
CA ILE A 165 -3.92 27.30 6.62
C ILE A 165 -2.45 27.22 7.08
N PRO A 166 -2.08 26.28 7.97
CA PRO A 166 -0.70 26.12 8.41
C PRO A 166 0.25 25.75 7.29
N LEU A 167 1.50 26.17 7.43
CA LEU A 167 2.59 25.78 6.54
C LEU A 167 3.52 24.78 7.24
N CYS A 168 3.93 23.77 6.49
CA CYS A 168 4.98 22.83 6.88
C CYS A 168 6.21 23.07 6.00
N ALA A 169 7.37 23.35 6.57
CA ALA A 169 8.61 23.45 5.80
C ALA A 169 9.28 22.08 5.66
N ASP A 170 9.51 21.64 4.42
CA ASP A 170 10.34 20.48 4.09
C ASP A 170 11.80 20.91 3.99
N MET A 171 12.59 20.60 5.02
CA MET A 171 13.96 21.10 5.14
C MET A 171 14.99 20.20 4.46
N HIS A 172 15.98 20.81 3.80
CA HIS A 172 17.21 20.15 3.33
C HIS A 172 18.43 20.64 4.12
N PHE A 173 19.26 19.71 4.57
CA PHE A 173 20.49 19.84 5.40
C PHE A 173 21.11 21.24 5.56
N GLN A 174 20.54 22.09 6.42
CA GLN A 174 21.17 23.32 6.95
C GLN A 174 20.52 23.72 8.29
N PRO A 175 21.12 23.41 9.45
CA PRO A 175 20.54 23.75 10.76
C PRO A 175 20.19 25.24 10.90
N ALA A 176 21.06 26.13 10.40
CA ALA A 176 20.81 27.57 10.42
C ALA A 176 19.57 27.99 9.62
N VAL A 177 19.30 27.34 8.48
CA VAL A 177 18.09 27.60 7.67
C VAL A 177 16.86 27.08 8.40
N ALA A 178 16.92 25.88 8.99
CA ALA A 178 15.80 25.31 9.74
C ALA A 178 15.37 26.19 10.92
N ILE A 179 16.35 26.71 11.68
CA ILE A 179 16.11 27.65 12.78
C ILE A 179 15.42 28.91 12.28
N LYS A 180 15.89 29.47 11.15
CA LYS A 180 15.29 30.67 10.57
C LYS A 180 13.86 30.41 10.08
N THR A 181 13.65 29.29 9.40
CA THR A 181 12.33 28.90 8.88
C THR A 181 11.31 28.67 10.00
N ALA A 182 11.73 28.17 11.17
CA ALA A 182 10.85 27.96 12.34
C ALA A 182 10.13 29.23 12.79
N GLU A 183 10.70 30.41 12.50
CA GLU A 183 10.10 31.70 12.80
C GLU A 183 8.90 32.02 11.90
N ALA A 184 8.85 31.42 10.70
CA ALA A 184 7.86 31.73 9.66
C ALA A 184 6.72 30.70 9.53
N VAL A 185 6.97 29.43 9.91
CA VAL A 185 6.02 28.32 9.67
C VAL A 185 5.59 27.63 10.95
N GLU A 186 4.44 26.95 10.92
CA GLU A 186 3.85 26.25 12.06
C GLU A 186 4.45 24.86 12.30
N LYS A 187 5.01 24.25 11.25
CA LYS A 187 5.59 22.90 11.31
C LYS A 187 6.87 22.78 10.49
N ILE A 188 7.83 21.99 10.98
CA ILE A 188 9.05 21.66 10.26
C ILE A 188 9.13 20.15 10.05
N ARG A 189 9.42 19.70 8.83
CA ARG A 189 9.90 18.33 8.59
C ARG A 189 11.41 18.30 8.52
N ILE A 190 11.98 17.36 9.26
CA ILE A 190 13.36 16.92 9.11
C ILE A 190 13.42 15.47 8.59
N ASN A 191 14.50 15.14 7.89
CA ASN A 191 14.84 13.78 7.51
C ASN A 191 16.13 13.38 8.26
N PRO A 192 16.07 12.44 9.21
CA PRO A 192 17.23 11.98 9.95
C PRO A 192 18.46 11.66 9.09
N GLY A 193 18.26 10.90 8.01
CA GLY A 193 19.37 10.36 7.22
C GLY A 193 20.17 11.38 6.41
N ASN A 194 19.71 12.62 6.34
CA ASN A 194 20.47 13.72 5.73
C ASN A 194 20.53 14.99 6.59
N PHE A 195 20.16 14.94 7.89
CA PHE A 195 20.12 16.15 8.73
C PHE A 195 21.43 16.42 9.49
N ALA A 196 22.20 15.38 9.84
CA ALA A 196 23.45 15.50 10.60
C ALA A 196 24.69 15.18 9.76
N ASP A 197 24.59 14.19 8.88
CA ASP A 197 25.63 13.86 7.92
C ASP A 197 25.51 14.81 6.72
N GLY A 198 26.59 15.49 6.36
CA GLY A 198 26.64 16.31 5.14
C GLY A 198 26.45 15.47 3.86
N ARG A 199 26.86 15.99 2.69
CA ARG A 199 26.92 15.18 1.46
C ARG A 199 27.58 13.83 1.79
N LYS A 200 26.88 12.73 1.47
CA LYS A 200 27.27 11.34 1.74
C LYS A 200 28.78 11.19 1.62
N GLN A 201 29.45 10.83 2.72
CA GLN A 201 30.78 10.25 2.62
C GLN A 201 30.67 8.97 1.80
N ASP A 202 31.63 8.72 0.91
CA ASP A 202 31.65 7.52 0.07
C ASP A 202 31.54 6.27 0.96
N GLU A 203 30.66 5.35 0.58
CA GLU A 203 30.31 4.13 1.34
C GLU A 203 31.53 3.23 1.62
N ASP A 204 32.62 3.44 0.88
CA ASP A 204 33.84 2.64 0.90
C ASP A 204 34.84 3.00 2.03
N ASP A 205 34.68 4.13 2.73
CA ASP A 205 35.75 4.66 3.62
C ASP A 205 35.54 4.43 5.13
N VAL A 206 34.41 3.85 5.58
CA VAL A 206 34.18 3.57 7.01
C VAL A 206 33.43 2.27 7.24
N SER A 207 34.09 1.23 7.78
CA SER A 207 33.39 0.05 8.29
C SER A 207 32.89 0.33 9.72
N PHE A 208 31.57 0.22 9.92
CA PHE A 208 30.94 0.26 11.24
C PHE A 208 30.75 -1.15 11.79
N ASP A 209 31.84 -1.93 11.80
CA ASP A 209 31.82 -3.36 12.15
C ASP A 209 31.55 -3.62 13.65
N SER A 210 31.67 -2.59 14.50
CA SER A 210 31.42 -2.67 15.93
C SER A 210 30.36 -1.67 16.42
N GLU A 211 29.64 -2.04 17.49
CA GLU A 211 28.64 -1.18 18.13
C GLU A 211 29.24 0.14 18.65
N ALA A 212 30.47 0.08 19.18
CA ALA A 212 31.17 1.28 19.63
C ALA A 212 31.42 2.25 18.46
N ASP A 213 31.69 1.74 17.25
CA ASP A 213 31.87 2.57 16.06
C ASP A 213 30.55 3.17 15.55
N PHE A 214 29.44 2.44 15.70
CA PHE A 214 28.10 2.94 15.38
C PHE A 214 27.63 4.06 16.33
N LEU A 215 28.04 4.04 17.60
CA LEU A 215 27.62 5.04 18.59
C LEU A 215 28.45 6.33 18.55
N LYS A 216 29.72 6.27 18.14
CA LYS A 216 30.65 7.43 18.12
C LYS A 216 30.12 8.68 17.39
N PRO A 217 29.45 8.59 16.22
CA PRO A 217 28.99 9.78 15.49
C PRO A 217 27.74 10.44 16.07
N ARG A 218 27.17 9.93 17.17
CA ARG A 218 25.89 10.44 17.69
C ARG A 218 26.02 11.83 18.34
N ASP A 219 27.19 12.19 18.86
CA ASP A 219 27.46 13.53 19.41
C ASP A 219 27.16 14.64 18.39
N SER A 220 27.53 14.43 17.12
CA SER A 220 27.31 15.43 16.06
C SER A 220 25.82 15.61 15.72
N ILE A 221 25.01 14.54 15.84
CA ILE A 221 23.56 14.61 15.69
C ILE A 221 22.99 15.53 16.77
N VAL A 222 23.41 15.34 18.02
CA VAL A 222 22.94 16.14 19.16
C VAL A 222 23.33 17.60 18.98
N GLU A 223 24.60 17.87 18.67
CA GLU A 223 25.13 19.22 18.45
C GLU A 223 24.37 19.95 17.32
N ALA A 224 24.08 19.26 16.21
CA ALA A 224 23.39 19.86 15.07
C ALA A 224 21.87 20.02 15.29
N PHE A 225 21.22 19.09 15.99
CA PHE A 225 19.77 19.00 16.07
C PHE A 225 19.17 19.66 17.31
N ALA A 226 19.84 19.58 18.47
CA ALA A 226 19.36 20.17 19.72
C ALA A 226 18.99 21.67 19.59
N PRO A 227 19.77 22.53 18.89
CA PRO A 227 19.40 23.94 18.71
C PRO A 227 18.05 24.13 18.00
N LEU A 228 17.75 23.30 17.00
CA LEU A 228 16.47 23.34 16.29
C LEU A 228 15.33 22.88 17.21
N VAL A 229 15.54 21.81 17.99
CA VAL A 229 14.55 21.30 18.95
C VAL A 229 14.19 22.38 19.97
N LEU A 230 15.19 23.05 20.56
CA LEU A 230 15.00 24.14 21.51
C LEU A 230 14.24 25.31 20.88
N LYS A 231 14.59 25.70 19.65
CA LYS A 231 13.87 26.77 18.92
C LYS A 231 12.42 26.40 18.64
N CYS A 232 12.15 25.17 18.21
CA CYS A 232 10.80 24.67 18.00
C CYS A 232 10.00 24.59 19.31
N LYS A 233 10.64 24.23 20.43
CA LYS A 233 10.03 24.25 21.76
C LYS A 233 9.65 25.67 22.19
N GLU A 234 10.57 26.62 22.04
CA GLU A 234 10.36 28.05 22.34
C GLU A 234 9.19 28.64 21.56
N LEU A 235 9.13 28.37 20.25
CA LEU A 235 8.15 28.92 19.33
C LEU A 235 6.84 28.11 19.25
N ASN A 236 6.72 27.03 20.03
CA ASN A 236 5.62 26.06 19.94
C ASN A 236 5.37 25.58 18.49
N ARG A 237 6.45 25.22 17.78
CA ARG A 237 6.36 24.63 16.44
C ARG A 237 6.23 23.13 16.54
N ALA A 238 5.46 22.54 15.61
CA ALA A 238 5.44 21.10 15.45
C ALA A 238 6.65 20.62 14.63
N MET A 239 7.09 19.38 14.87
CA MET A 239 8.10 18.74 14.04
C MET A 239 7.59 17.44 13.45
N ARG A 240 7.99 17.11 12.23
CA ARG A 240 7.88 15.77 11.66
C ARG A 240 9.28 15.17 11.54
N ILE A 241 9.53 14.08 12.27
CA ILE A 241 10.73 13.25 12.13
C ILE A 241 10.38 12.16 11.12
N GLY A 242 10.85 12.32 9.89
CA GLY A 242 10.40 11.50 8.77
C GLY A 242 11.53 10.84 8.00
N THR A 243 11.67 9.53 8.15
CA THR A 243 12.62 8.71 7.40
C THR A 243 11.99 8.24 6.10
N ASN A 244 12.74 8.35 5.01
CA ASN A 244 12.41 7.69 3.76
C ASN A 244 13.40 6.54 3.54
N HIS A 245 12.90 5.39 3.09
CA HIS A 245 13.67 4.17 2.82
C HIS A 245 14.93 4.46 1.99
N GLY A 246 14.79 5.19 0.89
CA GLY A 246 15.92 5.57 0.03
C GLY A 246 16.96 6.55 0.61
N SER A 247 16.74 7.11 1.81
CA SER A 247 17.52 8.25 2.32
C SER A 247 18.14 8.01 3.69
N LEU A 248 18.33 6.75 4.09
CA LEU A 248 19.00 6.41 5.33
C LEU A 248 20.45 6.93 5.34
N ALA A 249 20.91 7.36 6.52
CA ALA A 249 22.32 7.71 6.73
C ALA A 249 23.21 6.49 6.45
N ALA A 250 24.43 6.72 5.92
CA ALA A 250 25.38 5.64 5.60
C ALA A 250 25.65 4.72 6.79
N ARG A 251 25.72 5.30 8.01
CA ARG A 251 25.87 4.56 9.27
C ARG A 251 24.70 3.60 9.55
N ILE A 252 23.47 4.03 9.29
CA ILE A 252 22.26 3.21 9.48
C ILE A 252 22.22 2.12 8.40
N LEU A 253 22.51 2.48 7.15
CA LEU A 253 22.55 1.54 6.02
C LEU A 253 23.59 0.44 6.23
N SER A 254 24.80 0.79 6.67
CA SER A 254 25.88 -0.17 6.96
C SER A 254 25.49 -1.14 8.08
N PHE A 255 24.83 -0.64 9.14
CA PHE A 255 24.55 -1.45 10.33
C PHE A 255 23.26 -2.29 10.21
N TYR A 256 22.17 -1.73 9.67
CA TYR A 256 20.85 -2.35 9.60
C TYR A 256 20.43 -2.74 8.18
N GLY A 257 21.20 -2.39 7.16
CA GLY A 257 20.78 -2.50 5.76
C GLY A 257 19.67 -1.52 5.39
N ASP A 258 19.24 -1.60 4.13
CA ASP A 258 18.13 -0.82 3.59
C ASP A 258 16.79 -1.42 4.01
N SER A 259 16.48 -1.37 5.32
CA SER A 259 15.42 -2.16 5.95
C SER A 259 14.41 -1.32 6.74
N PRO A 260 13.18 -1.83 6.98
CA PRO A 260 12.23 -1.22 7.91
C PRO A 260 12.83 -0.95 9.30
N ARG A 261 13.72 -1.85 9.78
CA ARG A 261 14.43 -1.67 11.05
C ARG A 261 15.34 -0.44 11.00
N GLY A 262 16.15 -0.28 9.95
CA GLY A 262 16.99 0.89 9.77
C GLY A 262 16.20 2.20 9.75
N MET A 263 15.04 2.21 9.08
CA MET A 263 14.12 3.37 9.07
C MET A 263 13.61 3.74 10.46
N VAL A 264 13.25 2.75 11.27
CA VAL A 264 12.74 2.97 12.64
C VAL A 264 13.85 3.48 13.55
N GLU A 265 15.02 2.85 13.54
CA GLU A 265 16.15 3.26 14.40
C GLU A 265 16.62 4.67 14.07
N SER A 266 16.69 5.02 12.79
CA SER A 266 17.04 6.38 12.36
C SER A 266 16.01 7.43 12.79
N ALA A 267 14.74 7.06 12.94
CA ALA A 267 13.74 7.99 13.48
C ALA A 267 13.82 8.10 15.00
N LEU A 268 14.03 6.97 15.70
CA LEU A 268 14.09 6.93 17.16
C LEU A 268 15.29 7.69 17.72
N GLU A 269 16.44 7.67 17.05
CA GLU A 269 17.64 8.39 17.52
C GLU A 269 17.40 9.91 17.59
N PHE A 270 16.69 10.49 16.61
CA PHE A 270 16.31 11.92 16.61
C PHE A 270 15.20 12.20 17.62
N ALA A 271 14.23 11.30 17.74
CA ALA A 271 13.15 11.45 18.72
C ALA A 271 13.66 11.40 20.16
N ASP A 272 14.74 10.67 20.42
CA ASP A 272 15.37 10.63 21.73
C ASP A 272 15.98 11.98 22.12
N VAL A 273 16.63 12.68 21.18
CA VAL A 273 17.09 14.07 21.41
C VAL A 273 15.92 14.99 21.76
N CYS A 274 14.81 14.89 21.03
CA CYS A 274 13.59 15.64 21.34
C CYS A 274 13.11 15.37 22.76
N ARG A 275 13.08 14.10 23.18
CA ARG A 275 12.59 13.69 24.50
C ARG A 275 13.52 14.09 25.63
N ALA A 276 14.84 13.98 25.45
CA ALA A 276 15.82 14.45 26.43
C ALA A 276 15.67 15.96 26.69
N LEU A 277 15.27 16.73 25.67
CA LEU A 277 14.97 18.15 25.76
C LEU A 277 13.51 18.45 26.18
N ASP A 278 12.74 17.43 26.58
CA ASP A 278 11.32 17.54 26.95
C ASP A 278 10.49 18.26 25.85
N TYR A 279 10.83 17.99 24.59
CA TYR A 279 10.09 18.45 23.42
C TYR A 279 9.22 17.31 22.90
N HIS A 280 7.91 17.50 22.95
CA HIS A 280 6.92 16.47 22.65
C HIS A 280 5.97 16.82 21.49
N ASN A 281 6.12 18.00 20.88
CA ASN A 281 5.27 18.46 19.80
C ASN A 281 5.74 17.92 18.44
N PHE A 282 5.89 16.59 18.31
CA PHE A 282 6.37 15.98 17.07
C PHE A 282 5.59 14.73 16.64
N VAL A 283 5.67 14.44 15.34
CA VAL A 283 5.04 13.28 14.68
C VAL A 283 6.09 12.48 13.90
N PHE A 284 5.82 11.19 13.68
CA PHE A 284 6.68 10.33 12.87
C PHE A 284 6.14 10.10 11.46
N SER A 285 7.03 9.78 10.51
CA SER A 285 6.66 9.14 9.25
C SER A 285 7.73 8.17 8.78
N MET A 286 7.31 7.02 8.26
CA MET A 286 8.14 6.00 7.59
C MET A 286 7.67 5.92 6.13
N LYS A 287 8.39 6.49 5.16
CA LYS A 287 7.95 6.47 3.76
C LYS A 287 8.79 5.52 2.92
N ALA A 288 8.14 4.77 2.05
CA ALA A 288 8.76 3.93 1.04
C ALA A 288 7.88 3.93 -0.22
N SER A 289 8.49 3.74 -1.38
CA SER A 289 7.77 3.58 -2.64
C SER A 289 7.17 2.19 -2.73
N ASN A 290 7.77 1.20 -2.08
CA ASN A 290 7.17 -0.10 -1.86
C ASN A 290 6.14 -0.07 -0.70
N PRO A 291 4.84 -0.30 -0.95
CA PRO A 291 3.82 -0.28 0.10
C PRO A 291 4.09 -1.30 1.22
N VAL A 292 4.66 -2.47 0.90
CA VAL A 292 4.97 -3.52 1.89
C VAL A 292 6.01 -3.03 2.90
N VAL A 293 7.10 -2.44 2.42
CA VAL A 293 8.17 -1.86 3.27
C VAL A 293 7.59 -0.73 4.13
N MET A 294 6.75 0.14 3.55
CA MET A 294 6.09 1.21 4.29
C MET A 294 5.23 0.65 5.43
N ILE A 295 4.33 -0.29 5.13
CA ILE A 295 3.41 -0.89 6.12
C ILE A 295 4.22 -1.46 7.29
N GLN A 296 5.29 -2.20 6.99
CA GLN A 296 6.16 -2.79 8.01
C GLN A 296 6.89 -1.77 8.85
N GLY A 297 7.44 -0.72 8.23
CA GLY A 297 8.09 0.38 8.94
C GLY A 297 7.16 1.01 9.98
N TYR A 298 5.89 1.28 9.63
CA TYR A 298 4.93 1.83 10.59
C TYR A 298 4.52 0.86 11.68
N ARG A 299 4.27 -0.42 11.35
CA ARG A 299 3.91 -1.43 12.36
C ARG A 299 5.05 -1.66 13.35
N LEU A 300 6.28 -1.76 12.84
CA LEU A 300 7.48 -1.88 13.67
C LEU A 300 7.69 -0.64 14.54
N LEU A 301 7.53 0.56 13.98
CA LEU A 301 7.60 1.80 14.76
C LEU A 301 6.53 1.85 15.86
N ALA A 302 5.30 1.45 15.54
CA ALA A 302 4.21 1.41 16.53
C ALA A 302 4.53 0.42 17.66
N ALA A 303 5.06 -0.76 17.33
CA ALA A 303 5.52 -1.73 18.30
C ALA A 303 6.63 -1.21 19.21
N GLU A 304 7.65 -0.58 18.62
CA GLU A 304 8.72 0.07 19.38
C GLU A 304 8.19 1.17 20.29
N MET A 305 7.23 1.98 19.80
CA MET A 305 6.58 2.98 20.64
C MET A 305 5.82 2.36 21.80
N TYR A 306 5.06 1.26 21.62
CA TYR A 306 4.40 0.59 22.75
C TYR A 306 5.41 0.05 23.77
N ARG A 307 6.50 -0.58 23.29
CA ARG A 307 7.58 -1.10 24.13
C ARG A 307 8.25 0.00 24.95
N LEU A 308 8.45 1.18 24.35
CA LEU A 308 9.03 2.36 24.99
C LEU A 308 8.02 3.18 25.82
N GLY A 309 6.72 2.85 25.78
CA GLY A 309 5.66 3.64 26.41
C GLY A 309 5.43 5.01 25.75
N TRP A 310 5.65 5.10 24.44
CA TRP A 310 5.46 6.30 23.62
C TRP A 310 4.15 6.24 22.83
N ASP A 311 3.56 7.41 22.57
CA ASP A 311 2.21 7.59 22.04
C ASP A 311 2.18 8.69 20.97
N TYR A 312 3.25 8.87 20.19
CA TYR A 312 3.32 9.93 19.18
C TYR A 312 2.45 9.66 17.94
N PRO A 313 1.90 10.71 17.30
CA PRO A 313 1.12 10.57 16.07
C PRO A 313 1.93 10.14 14.85
N LEU A 314 1.24 9.51 13.89
CA LEU A 314 1.81 9.00 12.64
C LEU A 314 1.29 9.79 11.42
N HIS A 315 2.22 10.26 10.58
CA HIS A 315 1.94 10.82 9.26
C HIS A 315 2.15 9.77 8.18
N LEU A 316 1.08 9.22 7.62
CA LEU A 316 1.15 8.20 6.58
C LEU A 316 1.30 8.80 5.19
N GLY A 317 1.93 8.06 4.30
CA GLY A 317 1.89 8.33 2.87
C GLY A 317 2.93 7.53 2.12
N VAL A 318 2.51 6.91 1.03
CA VAL A 318 3.41 6.29 0.05
C VAL A 318 4.19 7.41 -0.64
N THR A 319 5.49 7.20 -0.85
CA THR A 319 6.32 8.13 -1.65
C THR A 319 6.39 7.60 -3.06
N GLU A 320 6.51 8.49 -4.04
CA GLU A 320 6.63 8.17 -5.45
C GLU A 320 5.57 7.16 -5.93
N ALA A 321 4.29 7.43 -5.60
CA ALA A 321 3.21 6.49 -5.87
C ALA A 321 2.94 6.33 -7.38
N GLY A 322 3.33 7.31 -8.19
CA GLY A 322 3.05 7.37 -9.62
C GLY A 322 1.96 8.40 -9.94
N GLU A 323 1.40 8.26 -11.13
CA GLU A 323 0.32 9.10 -11.67
C GLU A 323 -0.98 8.30 -11.78
N GLY A 324 -2.11 9.02 -11.92
CA GLY A 324 -3.37 8.40 -12.30
C GLY A 324 -3.88 7.34 -11.31
N GLU A 325 -4.54 6.32 -11.85
CA GLU A 325 -5.18 5.26 -11.06
C GLU A 325 -4.15 4.37 -10.35
N ASP A 326 -3.01 4.09 -10.97
CA ASP A 326 -1.94 3.30 -10.36
C ASP A 326 -1.42 3.98 -9.08
N GLY A 327 -1.19 5.29 -9.12
CA GLY A 327 -0.77 6.06 -7.95
C GLY A 327 -1.82 6.11 -6.83
N ARG A 328 -3.10 6.21 -7.19
CA ARG A 328 -4.23 6.15 -6.25
C ARG A 328 -4.35 4.76 -5.61
N MET A 329 -4.29 3.69 -6.42
CA MET A 329 -4.30 2.29 -5.99
C MET A 329 -3.16 1.99 -5.03
N LYS A 330 -1.93 2.33 -5.41
CA LYS A 330 -0.72 2.11 -4.59
C LYS A 330 -0.78 2.85 -3.27
N SER A 331 -1.31 4.08 -3.28
CA SER A 331 -1.56 4.86 -2.06
C SER A 331 -2.64 4.21 -1.17
N ALA A 332 -3.71 3.68 -1.76
CA ALA A 332 -4.77 2.98 -1.03
C ALA A 332 -4.28 1.66 -0.41
N ILE A 333 -3.40 0.92 -1.08
CA ILE A 333 -2.75 -0.26 -0.51
C ILE A 333 -1.93 0.15 0.72
N GLY A 334 -1.00 1.09 0.59
CA GLY A 334 -0.12 1.47 1.71
C GLY A 334 -0.84 2.16 2.87
N ILE A 335 -1.59 3.23 2.57
CA ILE A 335 -2.29 4.04 3.58
C ILE A 335 -3.50 3.28 4.12
N GLY A 336 -4.32 2.68 3.25
CA GLY A 336 -5.55 1.98 3.64
C GLY A 336 -5.29 0.79 4.56
N THR A 337 -4.21 0.03 4.36
CA THR A 337 -3.80 -1.05 5.27
C THR A 337 -3.58 -0.54 6.69
N LEU A 338 -2.80 0.53 6.83
CA LEU A 338 -2.45 1.09 8.13
C LEU A 338 -3.67 1.72 8.81
N LEU A 339 -4.54 2.39 8.04
CA LEU A 339 -5.81 2.89 8.55
C LEU A 339 -6.73 1.76 9.03
N GLY A 340 -6.74 0.62 8.33
CA GLY A 340 -7.44 -0.60 8.76
C GLY A 340 -6.88 -1.23 10.04
N ASP A 341 -5.60 -0.99 10.34
CA ASP A 341 -4.97 -1.32 11.64
C ASP A 341 -5.21 -0.25 12.71
N GLY A 342 -5.93 0.83 12.39
CA GLY A 342 -6.16 1.98 13.27
C GLY A 342 -4.93 2.87 13.46
N LEU A 343 -3.92 2.74 12.60
CA LEU A 343 -2.71 3.56 12.58
C LEU A 343 -2.89 4.74 11.63
N GLY A 344 -2.51 5.95 12.06
CA GLY A 344 -2.54 7.14 11.23
C GLY A 344 -3.34 8.28 11.87
N ASP A 345 -2.70 9.44 11.97
CA ASP A 345 -3.30 10.67 12.51
C ASP A 345 -3.29 11.79 11.49
N THR A 346 -2.51 11.62 10.42
CA THR A 346 -2.48 12.49 9.26
C THR A 346 -1.97 11.73 8.05
N ILE A 347 -2.42 12.12 6.86
CA ILE A 347 -2.09 11.42 5.62
C ILE A 347 -1.70 12.42 4.53
N ARG A 348 -0.92 11.94 3.57
CA ARG A 348 -0.71 12.57 2.26
C ARG A 348 -0.63 11.48 1.20
N VAL A 349 -1.44 11.62 0.15
CA VAL A 349 -1.32 10.87 -1.11
C VAL A 349 -0.31 11.64 -1.97
N SER A 350 0.76 11.01 -2.43
CA SER A 350 1.83 11.68 -3.21
C SER A 350 1.69 11.30 -4.69
N LEU A 351 1.03 12.14 -5.49
CA LEU A 351 0.80 11.90 -6.92
C LEU A 351 1.69 12.79 -7.79
N THR A 352 2.04 12.31 -8.97
CA THR A 352 2.71 13.12 -10.02
C THR A 352 1.68 13.98 -10.75
N GLU A 353 0.93 14.78 -10.00
CA GLU A 353 -0.16 15.66 -10.43
C GLU A 353 -0.04 17.02 -9.71
N ASP A 354 -0.81 18.02 -10.12
CA ASP A 354 -0.90 19.27 -9.35
C ASP A 354 -1.44 18.99 -7.93
N PRO A 355 -0.92 19.68 -6.88
CA PRO A 355 -1.13 19.30 -5.49
C PRO A 355 -2.59 19.37 -5.04
N GLU A 356 -3.41 20.25 -5.62
CA GLU A 356 -4.84 20.30 -5.36
C GLU A 356 -5.58 18.99 -5.74
N TYR A 357 -5.08 18.24 -6.73
CA TYR A 357 -5.67 16.95 -7.13
C TYR A 357 -5.31 15.81 -6.17
N GLU A 358 -4.30 15.98 -5.31
CA GLU A 358 -4.06 15.03 -4.20
C GLU A 358 -5.25 15.00 -3.22
N TYR A 359 -6.13 16.03 -3.19
CA TYR A 359 -7.19 16.14 -2.17
C TYR A 359 -8.26 15.07 -2.30
N GLY A 360 -8.77 14.81 -3.51
CA GLY A 360 -9.82 13.82 -3.76
C GLY A 360 -9.50 12.44 -3.16
N PRO A 361 -8.41 11.79 -3.58
CA PRO A 361 -8.02 10.50 -3.02
C PRO A 361 -7.61 10.58 -1.54
N CYS A 362 -6.96 11.66 -1.11
CA CYS A 362 -6.57 11.85 0.29
C CYS A 362 -7.79 11.92 1.23
N ASN A 363 -8.76 12.76 0.89
CA ASN A 363 -10.00 12.90 1.64
C ASN A 363 -10.81 11.60 1.64
N ARG A 364 -10.92 10.93 0.48
CA ARG A 364 -11.69 9.70 0.39
C ARG A 364 -11.10 8.57 1.24
N LEU A 365 -9.78 8.42 1.31
CA LEU A 365 -9.13 7.46 2.21
C LEU A 365 -9.41 7.77 3.69
N ALA A 366 -9.45 9.05 4.07
CA ALA A 366 -9.82 9.45 5.43
C ALA A 366 -11.29 9.15 5.75
N GLU A 367 -12.20 9.35 4.79
CA GLU A 367 -13.62 9.00 4.92
C GLU A 367 -13.83 7.50 5.08
N LEU A 368 -13.23 6.69 4.18
CA LEU A 368 -13.28 5.23 4.26
C LEU A 368 -12.77 4.71 5.62
N ALA A 369 -11.72 5.32 6.17
CA ALA A 369 -11.24 4.98 7.50
C ALA A 369 -12.19 5.41 8.63
N GLY A 370 -12.88 6.55 8.45
CA GLY A 370 -13.95 6.99 9.35
C GLY A 370 -15.16 6.04 9.34
N GLU A 371 -15.58 5.60 8.16
CA GLU A 371 -16.68 4.64 7.95
C GLU A 371 -16.42 3.33 8.73
N GLN A 372 -15.16 2.85 8.80
CA GLN A 372 -14.80 1.67 9.60
C GLN A 372 -15.01 1.82 11.11
N LEU A 373 -15.15 3.07 11.61
CA LEU A 373 -15.34 3.36 13.03
C LEU A 373 -16.81 3.59 13.40
N GLU A 374 -17.70 3.66 12.41
CA GLU A 374 -19.14 3.88 12.60
C GLU A 374 -19.85 2.68 13.23
N ALA A 375 -21.07 2.91 13.75
CA ALA A 375 -21.85 1.88 14.43
C ALA A 375 -22.10 0.65 13.53
N LYS A 376 -22.48 0.86 12.27
CA LYS A 376 -22.72 -0.22 11.29
C LYS A 376 -21.47 -1.07 11.10
N ALA A 377 -20.32 -0.45 10.80
CA ALA A 377 -19.07 -1.18 10.63
C ALA A 377 -18.66 -1.95 11.89
N ARG A 378 -18.89 -1.41 13.09
CA ARG A 378 -18.64 -2.13 14.35
C ARG A 378 -19.55 -3.35 14.53
N GLU A 379 -20.81 -3.27 14.13
CA GLU A 379 -21.72 -4.41 14.13
C GLU A 379 -21.22 -5.50 13.17
N GLU A 380 -20.80 -5.12 11.96
CA GLU A 380 -20.23 -6.03 10.96
C GLU A 380 -18.92 -6.67 11.42
N GLN A 381 -18.07 -5.93 12.14
CA GLN A 381 -16.84 -6.44 12.76
C GLN A 381 -17.15 -7.42 13.90
N ALA A 382 -18.12 -7.08 14.76
CA ALA A 382 -18.53 -7.93 15.88
C ALA A 382 -19.27 -9.21 15.46
N ALA A 383 -19.88 -9.19 14.26
CA ALA A 383 -20.54 -10.36 13.67
C ALA A 383 -19.54 -11.41 13.17
N VAL A 384 -18.27 -11.06 12.96
CA VAL A 384 -17.22 -12.03 12.61
C VAL A 384 -16.87 -12.84 13.87
N PRO A 385 -16.87 -14.19 13.80
CA PRO A 385 -16.46 -15.01 14.94
C PRO A 385 -15.05 -14.67 15.40
N LYS A 386 -14.82 -14.76 16.71
CA LYS A 386 -13.50 -14.48 17.31
C LYS A 386 -12.45 -15.44 16.80
N PHE A 387 -11.23 -14.94 16.62
CA PHE A 387 -10.13 -15.73 16.08
C PHE A 387 -8.80 -15.24 16.63
N MET A 388 -7.85 -16.16 16.76
CA MET A 388 -6.49 -15.80 17.12
C MET A 388 -5.65 -15.71 15.86
N ASP A 389 -5.40 -14.49 15.40
CA ASP A 389 -4.37 -14.24 14.39
C ASP A 389 -3.00 -14.41 15.06
N SER A 390 -2.12 -15.26 14.55
CA SER A 390 -0.76 -15.51 15.07
C SER A 390 0.35 -14.98 14.15
N ARG A 391 0.01 -14.16 13.16
CA ARG A 391 0.99 -13.63 12.20
C ARG A 391 2.02 -12.74 12.88
N ASP A 392 3.28 -12.90 12.48
CA ASP A 392 4.29 -11.88 12.70
C ASP A 392 4.06 -10.77 11.67
N VAL A 393 3.77 -9.59 12.18
CA VAL A 393 3.44 -8.38 11.41
C VAL A 393 4.61 -7.40 11.35
N THR A 394 5.73 -7.76 12.01
CA THR A 394 6.97 -6.99 12.03
C THR A 394 7.94 -7.42 10.94
N THR A 395 7.75 -8.63 10.40
CA THR A 395 8.49 -9.17 9.26
C THR A 395 7.56 -9.45 8.07
N PHE A 396 8.12 -9.54 6.86
CA PHE A 396 7.33 -9.93 5.68
C PHE A 396 7.40 -11.44 5.53
N ASP A 397 6.24 -12.07 5.53
CA ASP A 397 6.13 -13.43 5.04
C ASP A 397 4.84 -13.60 4.25
N ARG A 398 4.97 -14.11 3.02
CA ARG A 398 3.84 -14.35 2.13
C ARG A 398 3.48 -15.82 2.18
N ARG A 399 2.24 -16.12 2.56
CA ARG A 399 1.69 -17.46 2.43
C ARG A 399 1.68 -17.87 0.95
N ARG A 400 2.05 -19.11 0.67
CA ARG A 400 1.92 -19.70 -0.67
C ARG A 400 0.84 -20.76 -0.64
N GLY A 401 -0.20 -20.57 -1.45
CA GLY A 401 -1.15 -21.64 -1.72
C GLY A 401 -0.58 -22.71 -2.65
N SER A 402 -1.17 -23.91 -2.63
CA SER A 402 -0.84 -24.99 -3.56
C SER A 402 -1.32 -24.64 -4.96
N LEU A 403 -0.45 -24.82 -5.95
CA LEU A 403 -0.81 -24.66 -7.35
C LEU A 403 -1.49 -25.93 -7.87
N PRO A 404 -2.48 -25.81 -8.78
CA PRO A 404 -3.11 -26.96 -9.40
C PRO A 404 -2.07 -27.77 -10.18
N GLU A 405 -1.99 -29.07 -9.91
CA GLU A 405 -1.20 -30.02 -10.69
C GLU A 405 -2.06 -30.67 -11.75
N GLN A 406 -1.51 -30.99 -12.92
CA GLN A 406 -2.23 -31.73 -13.96
C GLN A 406 -2.47 -33.18 -13.53
N ARG A 407 -3.71 -33.66 -13.67
CA ARG A 407 -4.14 -35.04 -13.35
C ARG A 407 -4.37 -35.84 -14.64
N ASP A 408 -4.29 -37.17 -14.55
CA ASP A 408 -4.38 -38.07 -15.71
C ASP A 408 -5.75 -38.04 -16.42
N ASP A 409 -6.81 -37.69 -15.69
CA ASP A 409 -8.20 -37.66 -16.13
C ASP A 409 -8.71 -36.26 -16.49
N ASP A 410 -7.85 -35.25 -16.41
CA ASP A 410 -8.18 -33.89 -16.83
C ASP A 410 -8.30 -33.78 -18.35
N VAL A 411 -9.37 -33.14 -18.81
CA VAL A 411 -9.60 -32.86 -20.24
C VAL A 411 -8.77 -31.67 -20.74
N TYR A 412 -8.42 -30.73 -19.85
CA TYR A 412 -7.67 -29.51 -20.13
C TYR A 412 -6.45 -29.39 -19.21
N ASP A 413 -5.50 -28.54 -19.58
CA ASP A 413 -4.36 -28.22 -18.71
C ASP A 413 -4.77 -27.21 -17.61
N TYR A 414 -5.07 -27.70 -16.41
CA TYR A 414 -5.58 -26.87 -15.30
C TYR A 414 -4.50 -26.16 -14.50
N ARG A 415 -3.23 -26.31 -14.85
CA ARG A 415 -2.13 -25.57 -14.18
C ARG A 415 -2.30 -24.06 -14.36
N GLY A 416 -3.05 -23.63 -15.37
CA GLY A 416 -3.40 -22.23 -15.64
C GLY A 416 -4.51 -21.66 -14.76
N LEU A 417 -5.18 -22.46 -13.92
CA LEU A 417 -6.28 -22.02 -13.05
C LEU A 417 -5.79 -21.08 -11.94
N LEU A 418 -4.53 -21.21 -11.50
CA LEU A 418 -3.89 -20.29 -10.58
C LEU A 418 -2.50 -19.92 -11.07
N HIS A 419 -2.14 -18.66 -10.93
CA HIS A 419 -0.80 -18.16 -11.20
C HIS A 419 0.00 -18.02 -9.90
N ARG A 420 1.24 -18.52 -9.91
CA ARG A 420 2.15 -18.52 -8.74
C ARG A 420 2.38 -17.15 -8.11
N ASP A 421 2.39 -16.11 -8.95
CA ASP A 421 2.66 -14.74 -8.54
C ASP A 421 1.37 -13.95 -8.28
N GLY A 422 0.20 -14.61 -8.27
CA GLY A 422 -1.11 -13.97 -8.06
C GLY A 422 -2.02 -14.07 -9.28
N SER A 423 -3.25 -14.53 -9.05
CA SER A 423 -4.23 -14.77 -10.11
C SER A 423 -5.20 -13.59 -10.27
N ALA A 424 -5.57 -13.29 -11.51
CA ALA A 424 -6.64 -12.35 -11.85
C ALA A 424 -7.75 -13.11 -12.57
N TYR A 425 -8.92 -13.17 -11.97
CA TYR A 425 -10.11 -13.77 -12.57
C TYR A 425 -11.02 -12.68 -13.11
N GLY A 426 -11.59 -12.93 -14.29
CA GLY A 426 -12.62 -12.08 -14.89
C GLY A 426 -14.03 -12.55 -14.52
N ALA A 427 -15.01 -11.67 -14.63
CA ALA A 427 -16.42 -12.03 -14.66
C ALA A 427 -16.97 -11.60 -16.03
N VAL A 428 -17.62 -12.51 -16.75
CA VAL A 428 -18.19 -12.24 -18.06
C VAL A 428 -19.61 -12.80 -18.09
N SER A 429 -20.55 -11.99 -18.54
CA SER A 429 -21.93 -12.43 -18.76
C SER A 429 -22.07 -13.24 -20.04
N LEU A 430 -23.08 -14.10 -20.09
CA LEU A 430 -23.39 -14.84 -21.31
C LEU A 430 -23.73 -13.90 -22.48
N ALA A 431 -24.40 -12.78 -22.19
CA ALA A 431 -24.75 -11.78 -23.19
C ALA A 431 -23.52 -11.12 -23.83
N GLU A 432 -22.48 -10.81 -23.05
CA GLU A 432 -21.21 -10.28 -23.58
C GLU A 432 -20.51 -11.32 -24.47
N LEU A 433 -20.45 -12.58 -24.04
CA LEU A 433 -19.87 -13.65 -24.87
C LEU A 433 -20.63 -13.83 -26.19
N GLN A 434 -21.96 -13.82 -26.14
CA GLN A 434 -22.82 -13.93 -27.32
C GLN A 434 -22.70 -12.71 -28.24
N GLY A 435 -22.58 -11.50 -27.68
CA GLY A 435 -22.34 -10.28 -28.43
C GLY A 435 -21.02 -10.34 -29.19
N CYS A 436 -19.95 -10.79 -28.55
CA CYS A 436 -18.66 -11.03 -29.22
C CYS A 436 -18.77 -12.12 -30.29
N ALA A 437 -19.41 -13.25 -29.99
CA ALA A 437 -19.61 -14.34 -30.95
C ALA A 437 -20.36 -13.88 -32.22
N ALA A 438 -21.38 -13.05 -32.05
CA ALA A 438 -22.19 -12.54 -33.16
C ALA A 438 -21.41 -11.62 -34.12
N LEU A 439 -20.31 -11.01 -33.66
CA LEU A 439 -19.41 -10.18 -34.47
C LEU A 439 -18.34 -11.01 -35.22
N GLY A 440 -18.33 -12.34 -35.06
CA GLY A 440 -17.38 -13.26 -35.69
C GLY A 440 -15.93 -12.94 -35.32
N GLY A 441 -14.99 -13.12 -36.27
CA GLY A 441 -13.56 -12.92 -36.00
C GLY A 441 -13.19 -11.54 -35.41
N LEU A 442 -13.94 -10.47 -35.71
CA LEU A 442 -13.72 -9.16 -35.09
C LEU A 442 -14.06 -9.16 -33.59
N GLY A 443 -15.20 -9.79 -33.23
CA GLY A 443 -15.61 -9.94 -31.84
C GLY A 443 -14.71 -10.88 -31.05
N ASP A 444 -14.28 -11.98 -31.66
CA ASP A 444 -13.30 -12.91 -31.08
C ASP A 444 -12.01 -12.17 -30.70
N ALA A 445 -11.46 -11.38 -31.64
CA ALA A 445 -10.25 -10.60 -31.39
C ALA A 445 -10.41 -9.59 -30.26
N ALA A 446 -11.56 -8.90 -30.22
CA ALA A 446 -11.86 -7.90 -29.21
C ALA A 446 -11.99 -8.53 -27.81
N LEU A 447 -12.70 -9.66 -27.70
CA LEU A 447 -12.83 -10.41 -26.45
C LEU A 447 -11.47 -10.91 -25.95
N PHE A 448 -10.68 -11.54 -26.82
CA PHE A 448 -9.35 -12.05 -26.46
C PHE A 448 -8.44 -10.92 -25.97
N ARG A 449 -8.43 -9.78 -26.65
CA ARG A 449 -7.68 -8.60 -26.22
C ARG A 449 -8.20 -8.01 -24.92
N ALA A 450 -9.52 -7.95 -24.70
CA ALA A 450 -10.10 -7.49 -23.44
C ALA A 450 -9.76 -8.41 -22.26
N LEU A 451 -9.63 -9.72 -22.51
CA LEU A 451 -9.17 -10.72 -21.54
C LEU A 451 -7.64 -10.75 -21.35
N GLY A 452 -6.90 -10.02 -22.19
CA GLY A 452 -5.44 -9.88 -22.12
C GLY A 452 -4.69 -11.00 -22.80
N ALA A 453 -5.35 -11.77 -23.66
CA ALA A 453 -4.72 -12.77 -24.51
C ALA A 453 -4.12 -12.11 -25.76
N LEU A 454 -2.96 -12.62 -26.19
CA LEU A 454 -2.41 -12.32 -27.49
C LEU A 454 -3.22 -13.07 -28.55
N VAL A 455 -3.34 -12.49 -29.74
CA VAL A 455 -4.17 -13.03 -30.81
C VAL A 455 -3.27 -13.44 -31.97
N ASP A 456 -3.25 -14.73 -32.27
CA ASP A 456 -2.55 -15.28 -33.43
C ASP A 456 -3.56 -15.53 -34.56
N GLU A 457 -3.26 -15.01 -35.76
CA GLU A 457 -4.07 -15.27 -36.96
C GLU A 457 -3.64 -16.57 -37.64
N LEU A 458 -4.59 -17.48 -37.86
CA LEU A 458 -4.40 -18.64 -38.71
C LEU A 458 -4.77 -18.33 -40.17
N PRO A 459 -4.18 -19.05 -41.14
CA PRO A 459 -4.61 -19.00 -42.53
C PRO A 459 -6.13 -19.24 -42.64
N PRO A 460 -6.83 -18.50 -43.52
CA PRO A 460 -8.27 -18.62 -43.66
C PRO A 460 -8.70 -20.03 -44.05
N GLY A 461 -9.84 -20.46 -43.50
CA GLY A 461 -10.46 -21.72 -43.82
C GLY A 461 -11.09 -21.74 -45.22
N PRO A 462 -11.82 -22.82 -45.57
CA PRO A 462 -12.57 -22.93 -46.84
C PRO A 462 -13.64 -21.85 -47.03
N ASP A 463 -14.08 -21.23 -45.93
CA ASP A 463 -15.00 -20.10 -45.82
C ASP A 463 -14.34 -18.73 -46.08
N GLY A 464 -13.01 -18.69 -46.19
CA GLY A 464 -12.24 -17.47 -46.46
C GLY A 464 -12.05 -16.56 -45.25
N VAL A 465 -12.49 -16.98 -44.05
CA VAL A 465 -12.38 -16.19 -42.82
C VAL A 465 -11.16 -16.65 -42.01
N PRO A 466 -10.24 -15.74 -41.62
CA PRO A 466 -9.13 -16.07 -40.73
C PRO A 466 -9.65 -16.59 -39.39
N LYS A 467 -9.07 -17.68 -38.88
CA LYS A 467 -9.40 -18.17 -37.54
C LYS A 467 -8.43 -17.56 -36.54
N LEU A 468 -8.97 -17.00 -35.46
CA LEU A 468 -8.17 -16.41 -34.40
C LEU A 468 -7.93 -17.44 -33.30
N LEU A 469 -6.69 -17.47 -32.80
CA LEU A 469 -6.32 -18.27 -31.64
C LEU A 469 -5.85 -17.35 -30.51
N PRO A 470 -6.46 -17.44 -29.32
CA PRO A 470 -5.91 -16.77 -28.16
C PRO A 470 -4.66 -17.52 -27.69
N ARG A 471 -3.64 -16.77 -27.32
CA ARG A 471 -2.44 -17.25 -26.65
C ARG A 471 -2.28 -16.51 -25.33
N ARG A 472 -2.01 -17.26 -24.27
CA ARG A 472 -1.80 -16.69 -22.94
C ARG A 472 -0.58 -15.77 -22.91
N ASP A 473 -0.75 -14.66 -22.22
CA ASP A 473 0.22 -13.65 -21.88
C ASP A 473 0.26 -13.45 -20.35
N VAL A 474 1.28 -12.76 -19.84
CA VAL A 474 1.37 -12.39 -18.43
C VAL A 474 0.19 -11.52 -17.97
N ALA A 475 -0.49 -10.80 -18.87
CA ALA A 475 -1.68 -10.02 -18.59
C ALA A 475 -3.01 -10.73 -18.92
N THR A 476 -2.99 -12.02 -19.32
CA THR A 476 -4.23 -12.77 -19.55
C THR A 476 -4.86 -13.20 -18.23
N VAL A 477 -6.19 -13.06 -18.11
CA VAL A 477 -6.94 -13.62 -16.96
C VAL A 477 -6.76 -15.13 -16.87
N ASP A 478 -6.72 -15.64 -15.64
CA ASP A 478 -6.46 -17.06 -15.39
C ASP A 478 -7.75 -17.89 -15.44
N ALA A 479 -8.87 -17.31 -15.01
CA ALA A 479 -10.20 -17.91 -15.08
C ALA A 479 -11.31 -16.86 -15.25
N ILE A 480 -12.47 -17.30 -15.70
CA ILE A 480 -13.67 -16.49 -15.93
C ILE A 480 -14.82 -17.07 -15.10
N LEU A 481 -15.44 -16.25 -14.26
CA LEU A 481 -16.73 -16.55 -13.67
C LEU A 481 -17.83 -16.35 -14.73
N LEU A 482 -18.57 -17.42 -15.04
CA LEU A 482 -19.71 -17.40 -15.94
C LEU A 482 -20.95 -17.90 -15.18
N ARG A 483 -21.97 -17.04 -15.06
CA ARG A 483 -23.18 -17.34 -14.26
C ARG A 483 -24.18 -18.23 -14.99
N GLU A 484 -24.19 -18.20 -16.31
CA GLU A 484 -25.17 -18.88 -17.17
C GLU A 484 -24.47 -19.64 -18.29
N ALA A 485 -24.98 -20.83 -18.65
CA ALA A 485 -24.45 -21.60 -19.77
C ALA A 485 -25.15 -21.22 -21.09
N PRO A 486 -24.42 -21.12 -22.21
CA PRO A 486 -25.02 -21.03 -23.53
C PRO A 486 -25.89 -22.26 -23.85
N SER A 487 -26.82 -22.09 -24.79
CA SER A 487 -27.59 -23.22 -25.34
C SER A 487 -26.68 -24.15 -26.15
N ALA A 488 -27.04 -25.44 -26.24
CA ALA A 488 -26.33 -26.40 -27.09
C ALA A 488 -26.35 -26.03 -28.59
N ASP A 489 -27.32 -25.20 -29.01
CA ASP A 489 -27.44 -24.71 -30.38
C ASP A 489 -26.57 -23.45 -30.66
N ASP A 490 -25.95 -22.86 -29.65
CA ASP A 490 -25.11 -21.65 -29.74
C ASP A 490 -23.65 -22.02 -30.06
N ALA A 491 -23.44 -22.52 -31.27
CA ALA A 491 -22.16 -23.08 -31.70
C ALA A 491 -21.00 -22.07 -31.65
N ASP A 492 -21.27 -20.79 -31.91
CA ASP A 492 -20.25 -19.74 -31.96
C ASP A 492 -19.73 -19.40 -30.56
N THR A 493 -20.62 -19.24 -29.57
CA THR A 493 -20.23 -19.02 -28.18
C THR A 493 -19.49 -20.23 -27.60
N LEU A 494 -19.95 -21.45 -27.90
CA LEU A 494 -19.27 -22.68 -27.48
C LEU A 494 -17.87 -22.82 -28.10
N TYR A 495 -17.70 -22.40 -29.36
CA TYR A 495 -16.41 -22.36 -30.01
C TYR A 495 -15.45 -21.39 -29.31
N LEU A 496 -15.90 -20.17 -28.99
CA LEU A 496 -15.13 -19.18 -28.23
C LEU A 496 -14.66 -19.71 -26.88
N ILE A 497 -15.58 -20.29 -26.09
CA ILE A 497 -15.26 -20.90 -24.79
C ILE A 497 -14.19 -21.98 -24.96
N LYS A 498 -14.34 -22.86 -25.96
CA LYS A 498 -13.36 -23.91 -26.25
C LYS A 498 -11.97 -23.33 -26.54
N ARG A 499 -11.89 -22.28 -27.36
CA ARG A 499 -10.61 -21.63 -27.71
C ARG A 499 -9.93 -21.03 -26.48
N LEU A 500 -10.70 -20.41 -25.59
CA LEU A 500 -10.19 -19.87 -24.33
C LEU A 500 -9.67 -20.98 -23.40
N GLN A 501 -10.42 -22.08 -23.24
CA GLN A 501 -9.96 -23.24 -22.45
C GLN A 501 -8.70 -23.89 -23.03
N ASP A 502 -8.62 -24.03 -24.36
CA ASP A 502 -7.43 -24.55 -25.03
C ASP A 502 -6.20 -23.62 -24.84
N ALA A 503 -6.44 -22.32 -24.62
CA ALA A 503 -5.40 -21.34 -24.26
C ALA A 503 -5.10 -21.27 -22.75
N GLY A 504 -5.76 -22.10 -21.95
CA GLY A 504 -5.58 -22.18 -20.49
C GLY A 504 -6.40 -21.18 -19.68
N VAL A 505 -7.43 -20.54 -20.27
CA VAL A 505 -8.39 -19.72 -19.52
C VAL A 505 -9.56 -20.61 -19.09
N HIS A 506 -9.72 -20.79 -17.78
CA HIS A 506 -10.70 -21.72 -17.23
C HIS A 506 -12.05 -21.05 -16.95
N PHE A 507 -13.14 -21.80 -16.98
CA PHE A 507 -14.48 -21.28 -16.68
C PHE A 507 -14.95 -21.82 -15.33
N LEU A 508 -15.33 -20.91 -14.43
CA LEU A 508 -15.89 -21.20 -13.13
C LEU A 508 -17.40 -20.99 -13.18
N MET A 509 -18.17 -21.98 -12.75
CA MET A 509 -19.64 -21.91 -12.79
C MET A 509 -20.24 -22.56 -11.55
N ASP A 510 -21.41 -22.10 -11.11
CA ASP A 510 -22.17 -22.82 -10.08
C ASP A 510 -22.41 -24.26 -10.55
N GLU A 511 -22.21 -25.23 -9.66
CA GLU A 511 -22.33 -26.64 -10.01
C GLU A 511 -23.70 -26.99 -10.61
N ALA A 512 -24.77 -26.38 -10.11
CA ALA A 512 -26.12 -26.65 -10.60
C ALA A 512 -26.29 -26.22 -12.06
N VAL A 513 -25.59 -25.15 -12.48
CA VAL A 513 -25.59 -24.68 -13.87
C VAL A 513 -24.67 -25.56 -14.73
N LEU A 514 -23.47 -25.87 -14.22
CA LEU A 514 -22.45 -26.61 -14.97
C LEU A 514 -22.90 -28.02 -15.35
N LYS A 515 -23.67 -28.68 -14.48
CA LYS A 515 -24.16 -30.05 -14.70
C LYS A 515 -24.96 -30.20 -16.00
N ASP A 516 -25.77 -29.18 -16.31
CA ASP A 516 -26.66 -29.15 -17.46
C ASP A 516 -26.08 -28.33 -18.63
N ALA A 517 -24.85 -27.80 -18.50
CA ALA A 517 -24.17 -27.06 -19.55
C ALA A 517 -23.77 -27.99 -20.71
N PRO A 518 -23.79 -27.50 -21.97
CA PRO A 518 -23.26 -28.23 -23.12
C PRO A 518 -21.72 -28.32 -23.12
N GLU A 519 -21.16 -29.20 -23.94
CA GLU A 519 -19.72 -29.22 -24.23
C GLU A 519 -19.30 -27.92 -24.97
N PRO A 520 -18.14 -27.33 -24.64
CA PRO A 520 -17.04 -27.88 -23.83
C PRO A 520 -17.13 -27.62 -22.31
N LEU A 521 -18.14 -26.87 -21.84
CA LEU A 521 -18.24 -26.51 -20.42
C LEU A 521 -18.47 -27.75 -19.54
N GLN A 522 -19.29 -28.70 -20.00
CA GLN A 522 -19.62 -29.87 -19.18
C GLN A 522 -18.39 -30.67 -18.72
N SER A 523 -17.38 -30.81 -19.59
CA SER A 523 -16.15 -31.55 -19.30
C SER A 523 -14.98 -30.66 -18.86
N GLY A 524 -14.97 -29.39 -19.25
CA GLY A 524 -13.85 -28.47 -19.01
C GLY A 524 -14.10 -27.34 -18.02
N GLY A 525 -15.33 -27.16 -17.55
CA GLY A 525 -15.67 -26.15 -16.54
C GLY A 525 -15.33 -26.64 -15.13
N VAL A 526 -15.00 -25.70 -14.25
CA VAL A 526 -14.69 -25.98 -12.84
C VAL A 526 -15.93 -25.62 -12.00
N PRO A 527 -16.55 -26.58 -11.31
CA PRO A 527 -17.71 -26.32 -10.47
C PRO A 527 -17.35 -25.50 -9.24
N ILE A 528 -18.20 -24.52 -8.94
CA ILE A 528 -18.23 -23.78 -7.69
C ILE A 528 -19.26 -24.44 -6.77
N VAL A 529 -18.81 -24.87 -5.60
CA VAL A 529 -19.66 -25.45 -4.54
C VAL A 529 -19.59 -24.56 -3.31
N ARG A 530 -20.70 -24.32 -2.63
CA ARG A 530 -20.69 -23.57 -1.36
C ARG A 530 -20.09 -24.41 -0.24
N CYS A 531 -19.32 -23.78 0.65
CA CYS A 531 -18.70 -24.47 1.79
C CYS A 531 -19.74 -25.21 2.67
N ASP A 532 -20.91 -24.62 2.90
CA ASP A 532 -22.01 -25.23 3.66
C ASP A 532 -22.63 -26.47 3.00
N ALA A 533 -22.41 -26.67 1.69
CA ALA A 533 -22.92 -27.80 0.93
C ALA A 533 -21.97 -29.02 0.93
N LEU A 534 -20.71 -28.87 1.35
CA LEU A 534 -19.69 -29.94 1.30
C LEU A 534 -20.14 -31.22 2.02
N LYS A 535 -20.79 -31.11 3.19
CA LYS A 535 -21.32 -32.28 3.95
C LYS A 535 -22.28 -33.14 3.14
N THR A 536 -23.05 -32.50 2.28
CA THR A 536 -24.08 -33.14 1.45
C THR A 536 -23.59 -33.47 0.06
N HIS A 537 -22.41 -32.96 -0.30
CA HIS A 537 -21.85 -32.99 -1.63
C HIS A 537 -20.46 -33.63 -1.59
N ALA A 538 -20.39 -34.96 -1.67
CA ALA A 538 -19.12 -35.66 -1.80
C ALA A 538 -18.60 -35.44 -3.23
N PRO A 539 -17.50 -34.68 -3.42
CA PRO A 539 -17.00 -34.40 -4.75
C PRO A 539 -16.50 -35.69 -5.40
N ALA A 540 -16.75 -35.83 -6.70
CA ALA A 540 -16.21 -36.96 -7.43
C ALA A 540 -14.67 -36.94 -7.36
N PRO A 541 -13.99 -38.08 -7.19
CA PRO A 541 -12.54 -38.14 -7.05
C PRO A 541 -11.76 -37.51 -8.21
N SER A 542 -12.38 -37.42 -9.39
CA SER A 542 -11.82 -36.83 -10.61
C SER A 542 -12.14 -35.35 -10.78
N LYS A 543 -13.17 -34.83 -10.11
CA LYS A 543 -13.63 -33.47 -10.34
C LYS A 543 -12.80 -32.47 -9.55
N ARG A 544 -12.31 -31.47 -10.24
CA ARG A 544 -11.75 -30.23 -9.66
C ARG A 544 -12.84 -29.41 -9.04
N LEU A 545 -12.54 -28.70 -7.96
CA LEU A 545 -13.51 -27.88 -7.23
C LEU A 545 -12.95 -26.50 -6.92
N VAL A 546 -13.83 -25.51 -7.08
CA VAL A 546 -13.71 -24.24 -6.37
C VAL A 546 -14.74 -24.25 -5.24
N VAL A 547 -14.32 -23.95 -4.02
CA VAL A 547 -15.24 -23.84 -2.88
C VAL A 547 -15.46 -22.38 -2.52
N LYS A 548 -16.71 -21.95 -2.56
CA LYS A 548 -17.11 -20.59 -2.18
C LYS A 548 -17.30 -20.51 -0.67
N CYS A 549 -16.56 -19.60 -0.03
CA CYS A 549 -16.73 -19.21 1.36
C CYS A 549 -17.25 -17.78 1.47
N ASP A 550 -18.08 -17.50 2.47
CA ASP A 550 -18.70 -16.19 2.74
C ASP A 550 -18.24 -15.52 4.04
N GLY A 551 -17.33 -16.16 4.77
CA GLY A 551 -16.71 -15.67 6.00
C GLY A 551 -17.49 -16.02 7.27
N SER A 552 -18.71 -16.58 7.14
CA SER A 552 -19.54 -16.96 8.28
C SER A 552 -19.50 -18.45 8.65
N GLU A 553 -18.68 -19.22 7.96
CA GLU A 553 -18.46 -20.64 8.21
C GLU A 553 -18.05 -20.88 9.66
N SER A 554 -18.58 -21.94 10.29
CA SER A 554 -18.10 -22.36 11.61
C SER A 554 -16.70 -22.98 11.51
N ASP A 555 -16.00 -23.08 12.64
CA ASP A 555 -14.68 -23.73 12.68
C ASP A 555 -14.75 -25.19 12.20
N GLU A 556 -15.88 -25.88 12.44
CA GLU A 556 -16.12 -27.24 11.94
C GLU A 556 -16.29 -27.29 10.42
N MET A 557 -16.97 -26.31 9.82
CA MET A 557 -17.11 -26.21 8.36
C MET A 557 -15.76 -25.96 7.69
N LEU A 558 -14.93 -25.10 8.29
CA LEU A 558 -13.59 -24.83 7.77
C LEU A 558 -12.63 -26.01 7.97
N ALA A 559 -12.77 -26.78 9.06
CA ALA A 559 -12.04 -28.03 9.22
C ALA A 559 -12.39 -29.04 8.11
N GLU A 560 -13.68 -29.20 7.80
CA GLU A 560 -14.13 -30.07 6.72
C GLU A 560 -13.66 -29.58 5.34
N LEU A 561 -13.66 -28.27 5.10
CA LEU A 561 -13.08 -27.67 3.90
C LEU A 561 -11.61 -28.11 3.73
N MET A 562 -10.82 -28.08 4.80
CA MET A 562 -9.40 -28.46 4.75
C MET A 562 -9.15 -29.96 4.56
N GLU A 563 -10.10 -30.81 4.95
CA GLU A 563 -10.04 -32.27 4.73
C GLU A 563 -10.61 -32.70 3.37
N THR A 564 -11.32 -31.81 2.67
CA THR A 564 -11.98 -32.14 1.41
C THR A 564 -10.95 -32.24 0.28
N PRO A 565 -10.85 -33.39 -0.42
CA PRO A 565 -9.91 -33.56 -1.52
C PRO A 565 -10.32 -32.76 -2.76
N ASN A 566 -9.37 -32.54 -3.67
CA ASN A 566 -9.58 -31.94 -4.99
C ASN A 566 -10.05 -30.49 -5.02
N ILE A 567 -9.97 -29.77 -3.91
CA ILE A 567 -10.15 -28.32 -3.88
C ILE A 567 -8.91 -27.67 -4.48
N ASP A 568 -9.07 -27.00 -5.61
CA ASP A 568 -8.00 -26.21 -6.22
C ASP A 568 -8.01 -24.77 -5.68
N VAL A 569 -9.21 -24.21 -5.40
CA VAL A 569 -9.36 -22.81 -4.98
C VAL A 569 -10.47 -22.65 -3.95
N VAL A 570 -10.24 -21.81 -2.95
CA VAL A 570 -11.27 -21.21 -2.10
C VAL A 570 -11.60 -19.81 -2.63
N LEU A 571 -12.83 -19.59 -3.07
CA LEU A 571 -13.31 -18.28 -3.52
C LEU A 571 -13.97 -17.55 -2.34
N LEU A 572 -13.34 -16.50 -1.84
CA LEU A 572 -13.82 -15.76 -0.66
C LEU A 572 -14.71 -14.57 -1.07
N ASP A 573 -16.02 -14.77 -1.01
CA ASP A 573 -17.06 -13.78 -1.29
C ASP A 573 -17.76 -13.38 0.00
N VAL A 574 -17.13 -12.50 0.77
CA VAL A 574 -17.62 -12.11 2.11
C VAL A 574 -19.04 -11.55 2.02
N LYS A 575 -19.97 -12.18 2.75
CA LYS A 575 -21.38 -11.80 2.74
C LYS A 575 -21.61 -10.39 3.30
N GLU A 576 -22.72 -9.77 2.87
CA GLU A 576 -23.18 -8.51 3.46
C GLU A 576 -23.44 -8.67 4.96
N GLY A 577 -23.12 -7.62 5.73
CA GLY A 577 -23.24 -7.64 7.19
C GLY A 577 -22.03 -8.23 7.92
N LEU A 578 -20.99 -8.67 7.21
CA LEU A 578 -19.69 -9.02 7.80
C LEU A 578 -18.58 -8.10 7.33
N SER A 579 -17.65 -7.79 8.25
CA SER A 579 -16.46 -7.03 7.88
C SER A 579 -15.51 -7.88 7.05
N ARG A 580 -15.27 -7.48 5.80
CA ARG A 580 -14.34 -8.16 4.88
C ARG A 580 -12.94 -8.33 5.46
N LEU A 581 -12.35 -7.27 6.01
CA LEU A 581 -11.00 -7.31 6.59
C LEU A 581 -10.89 -8.41 7.65
N HIS A 582 -11.86 -8.48 8.55
CA HIS A 582 -11.84 -9.39 9.70
C HIS A 582 -12.24 -10.82 9.32
N ALA A 583 -13.23 -11.00 8.44
CA ALA A 583 -13.61 -12.31 7.92
C ALA A 583 -12.46 -12.97 7.15
N SER A 584 -11.75 -12.20 6.32
CA SER A 584 -10.54 -12.68 5.64
C SER A 584 -9.45 -13.05 6.64
N ARG A 585 -9.10 -12.16 7.58
CA ARG A 585 -8.09 -12.46 8.62
C ARG A 585 -8.43 -13.73 9.40
N ARG A 586 -9.71 -13.94 9.74
CA ARG A 586 -10.19 -15.17 10.39
C ARG A 586 -9.89 -16.42 9.55
N LEU A 587 -10.29 -16.43 8.28
CA LEU A 587 -10.07 -17.58 7.41
C LEU A 587 -8.58 -17.93 7.35
N PHE A 588 -7.71 -16.95 7.11
CA PHE A 588 -6.27 -17.18 7.02
C PHE A 588 -5.62 -17.56 8.35
N ALA A 589 -6.12 -17.05 9.47
CA ALA A 589 -5.67 -17.48 10.80
C ALA A 589 -5.95 -18.98 11.02
N LEU A 590 -7.11 -19.46 10.57
CA LEU A 590 -7.48 -20.87 10.66
C LEU A 590 -6.67 -21.74 9.69
N LEU A 591 -6.52 -21.32 8.43
CA LEU A 591 -5.66 -22.02 7.46
C LEU A 591 -4.22 -22.16 7.99
N ARG A 592 -3.68 -21.09 8.60
CA ARG A 592 -2.34 -21.12 9.22
C ARG A 592 -2.28 -22.07 10.41
N ARG A 593 -3.28 -22.05 11.30
CA ARG A 593 -3.34 -22.90 12.49
C ARG A 593 -3.29 -24.38 12.13
N GLU A 594 -3.98 -24.78 11.05
CA GLU A 594 -4.01 -26.16 10.56
C GLU A 594 -2.91 -26.47 9.52
N ALA A 595 -1.97 -25.54 9.28
CA ALA A 595 -0.93 -25.67 8.26
C ALA A 595 -1.46 -26.02 6.86
N SER A 596 -2.64 -25.50 6.50
CA SER A 596 -3.28 -25.73 5.21
C SER A 596 -2.72 -24.81 4.12
N GLU A 597 -2.45 -25.39 2.96
CA GLU A 597 -1.97 -24.70 1.76
C GLU A 597 -3.09 -24.39 0.74
N LEU A 598 -4.37 -24.49 1.12
CA LEU A 598 -5.47 -24.16 0.20
C LEU A 598 -5.35 -22.74 -0.39
N SER A 599 -5.34 -22.63 -1.71
CA SER A 599 -5.25 -21.33 -2.38
C SER A 599 -6.55 -20.53 -2.21
N VAL A 600 -6.45 -19.24 -1.92
CA VAL A 600 -7.60 -18.37 -1.67
C VAL A 600 -7.62 -17.19 -2.64
N VAL A 601 -8.70 -17.08 -3.42
CA VAL A 601 -8.95 -15.94 -4.31
C VAL A 601 -10.01 -15.03 -3.70
N HIS A 602 -9.71 -13.73 -3.60
CA HIS A 602 -10.66 -12.74 -3.07
C HIS A 602 -11.70 -12.38 -4.12
N HIS A 603 -12.97 -12.66 -3.84
CA HIS A 603 -14.06 -12.22 -4.69
C HIS A 603 -14.60 -10.86 -4.21
N LEU A 604 -14.52 -9.84 -5.07
CA LEU A 604 -14.86 -8.46 -4.78
C LEU A 604 -15.98 -8.01 -5.71
N ARG A 605 -17.15 -7.70 -5.12
CA ARG A 605 -18.27 -7.11 -5.83
C ARG A 605 -18.08 -5.59 -5.98
N VAL A 606 -18.39 -5.08 -7.17
CA VAL A 606 -18.36 -3.65 -7.52
C VAL A 606 -19.78 -3.14 -7.72
N PRO A 607 -20.29 -2.29 -6.80
CA PRO A 607 -21.63 -1.75 -6.92
C PRO A 607 -21.85 -0.90 -8.17
N GLN A 608 -23.08 -0.91 -8.69
CA GLN A 608 -23.48 -0.01 -9.79
C GLN A 608 -23.23 1.47 -9.45
N GLY A 609 -22.75 2.25 -10.41
CA GLY A 609 -22.46 3.68 -10.25
C GLY A 609 -21.16 4.00 -9.52
N THR A 610 -20.34 2.98 -9.20
CA THR A 610 -18.98 3.17 -8.70
C THR A 610 -18.15 3.92 -9.75
N LYS A 611 -17.41 4.95 -9.33
CA LYS A 611 -16.51 5.70 -10.21
C LYS A 611 -15.12 5.05 -10.25
N LYS A 612 -14.37 5.30 -11.33
CA LYS A 612 -12.98 4.84 -11.52
C LYS A 612 -12.07 5.04 -10.30
N ASP A 613 -11.92 6.28 -9.84
CA ASP A 613 -11.13 6.59 -8.64
C ASP A 613 -11.62 5.88 -7.37
N GLU A 614 -12.95 5.75 -7.20
CA GLU A 614 -13.54 5.06 -6.05
C GLU A 614 -13.26 3.55 -6.10
N LEU A 615 -13.30 2.96 -7.29
CA LEU A 615 -12.95 1.55 -7.48
C LEU A 615 -11.50 1.30 -7.07
N ALA A 616 -10.56 2.08 -7.58
CA ALA A 616 -9.14 1.93 -7.26
C ALA A 616 -8.86 2.08 -5.76
N LEU A 617 -9.41 3.11 -5.12
CA LEU A 617 -9.22 3.36 -3.68
C LEU A 617 -9.86 2.26 -2.82
N SER A 618 -11.09 1.86 -3.15
CA SER A 618 -11.81 0.85 -2.39
C SER A 618 -11.20 -0.55 -2.53
N LEU A 619 -10.75 -0.95 -3.72
CA LEU A 619 -10.04 -2.21 -3.94
C LEU A 619 -8.70 -2.25 -3.20
N GLY A 620 -7.91 -1.18 -3.29
CA GLY A 620 -6.64 -1.05 -2.56
C GLY A 620 -6.81 -1.20 -1.05
N MET A 621 -7.86 -0.60 -0.48
CA MET A 621 -8.14 -0.71 0.96
C MET A 621 -8.77 -2.06 1.36
N ARG A 622 -9.67 -2.63 0.55
CA ARG A 622 -10.43 -3.85 0.90
C ARG A 622 -9.66 -5.14 0.64
N ALA A 623 -8.87 -5.20 -0.42
CA ALA A 623 -8.13 -6.38 -0.83
C ALA A 623 -6.62 -6.15 -0.83
N GLY A 624 -6.15 -4.98 -1.27
CA GLY A 624 -4.74 -4.63 -1.24
C GLY A 624 -4.11 -4.74 0.15
N ALA A 625 -4.87 -4.39 1.19
CA ALA A 625 -4.43 -4.57 2.57
C ALA A 625 -4.20 -6.03 2.99
N LEU A 626 -5.00 -6.94 2.47
CA LEU A 626 -4.86 -8.38 2.72
C LEU A 626 -3.73 -8.96 1.87
N LEU A 627 -3.65 -8.59 0.59
CA LEU A 627 -2.60 -9.04 -0.32
C LEU A 627 -1.20 -8.55 0.10
N GLY A 628 -1.10 -7.31 0.59
CA GLY A 628 0.11 -6.74 1.17
C GLY A 628 0.54 -7.40 2.49
N ASP A 629 -0.41 -8.04 3.18
CA ASP A 629 -0.19 -8.90 4.35
C ASP A 629 0.13 -10.36 3.97
N GLY A 630 0.22 -10.67 2.67
CA GLY A 630 0.42 -12.04 2.18
C GLY A 630 -0.81 -12.95 2.33
N LEU A 631 -2.00 -12.38 2.51
CA LEU A 631 -3.26 -13.09 2.68
C LEU A 631 -4.05 -13.14 1.38
N GLY A 632 -3.70 -14.07 0.50
CA GLY A 632 -4.43 -14.38 -0.73
C GLY A 632 -3.52 -14.67 -1.91
N ASP A 633 -4.07 -15.42 -2.86
CA ASP A 633 -3.39 -15.97 -4.03
C ASP A 633 -3.94 -15.37 -5.35
N GLY A 634 -4.94 -14.48 -5.25
CA GLY A 634 -5.51 -13.78 -6.39
C GLY A 634 -6.78 -13.02 -6.05
N LEU A 635 -7.41 -12.48 -7.08
CA LEU A 635 -8.68 -11.77 -6.97
C LEU A 635 -9.60 -11.98 -8.17
N LEU A 636 -10.89 -11.88 -7.91
CA LEU A 636 -11.97 -11.78 -8.87
C LEU A 636 -12.70 -10.46 -8.59
N VAL A 637 -12.65 -9.51 -9.54
CA VAL A 637 -13.46 -8.30 -9.47
C VAL A 637 -14.71 -8.52 -10.32
N GLU A 638 -15.85 -8.69 -9.64
CA GLU A 638 -17.15 -8.93 -10.27
C GLU A 638 -17.98 -7.63 -10.21
N PRO A 639 -18.33 -7.02 -11.34
CA PRO A 639 -19.27 -5.91 -11.35
C PRO A 639 -20.70 -6.38 -11.11
N ASP A 640 -21.53 -5.48 -10.55
CA ASP A 640 -22.98 -5.63 -10.63
C ASP A 640 -23.45 -5.61 -12.09
N ASP A 641 -24.62 -6.21 -12.33
CA ASP A 641 -25.23 -6.22 -13.66
C ASP A 641 -25.45 -4.79 -14.16
N HIS A 642 -25.14 -4.51 -15.42
CA HIS A 642 -25.17 -3.15 -16.03
C HIS A 642 -24.16 -2.15 -15.44
N SER A 643 -22.95 -2.63 -15.13
CA SER A 643 -21.80 -1.78 -14.81
C SER A 643 -21.35 -0.93 -16.00
N ASP A 644 -20.86 0.28 -15.70
CA ASP A 644 -20.25 1.19 -16.67
C ASP A 644 -18.78 0.83 -16.99
N PHE A 645 -18.21 -0.15 -16.28
CA PHE A 645 -16.86 -0.65 -16.52
C PHE A 645 -16.85 -1.79 -17.52
N ASP A 646 -16.03 -1.65 -18.55
CA ASP A 646 -15.73 -2.75 -19.48
C ASP A 646 -14.78 -3.78 -18.87
N LEU A 647 -14.72 -4.95 -19.51
CA LEU A 647 -13.91 -6.10 -19.11
C LEU A 647 -12.40 -5.79 -19.10
N ASN A 648 -11.91 -5.01 -20.06
CA ASN A 648 -10.49 -4.67 -20.18
C ASN A 648 -10.06 -3.79 -19.00
N TYR A 649 -10.87 -2.79 -18.66
CA TYR A 649 -10.63 -1.89 -17.53
C TYR A 649 -10.61 -2.63 -16.19
N LEU A 650 -11.58 -3.53 -15.94
CA LEU A 650 -11.59 -4.33 -14.71
C LEU A 650 -10.41 -5.29 -14.63
N ARG A 651 -9.99 -5.87 -15.76
CA ARG A 651 -8.79 -6.69 -15.85
C ARG A 651 -7.54 -5.87 -15.52
N GLU A 652 -7.36 -4.71 -16.14
CA GLU A 652 -6.22 -3.82 -15.89
C GLU A 652 -6.17 -3.36 -14.43
N THR A 653 -7.32 -2.99 -13.87
CA THR A 653 -7.44 -2.64 -12.44
C THR A 653 -7.04 -3.80 -11.53
N SER A 654 -7.42 -5.03 -11.90
CA SER A 654 -7.07 -6.25 -11.16
C SER A 654 -5.56 -6.50 -11.16
N PHE A 655 -4.90 -6.37 -12.30
CA PHE A 655 -3.45 -6.50 -12.39
C PHE A 655 -2.71 -5.34 -11.73
N ALA A 656 -3.22 -4.11 -11.82
CA ALA A 656 -2.66 -2.97 -11.10
C ALA A 656 -2.67 -3.19 -9.58
N LEU A 657 -3.75 -3.79 -9.05
CA LEU A 657 -3.83 -4.17 -7.64
C LEU A 657 -2.82 -5.26 -7.26
N LEU A 658 -2.66 -6.29 -8.10
CA LEU A 658 -1.63 -7.33 -7.90
C LEU A 658 -0.22 -6.73 -7.92
N GLN A 659 0.10 -5.92 -8.93
CA GLN A 659 1.40 -5.27 -9.09
C GLN A 659 1.70 -4.33 -7.90
N GLY A 660 0.73 -3.50 -7.51
CA GLY A 660 0.84 -2.62 -6.34
C GLY A 660 0.99 -3.39 -5.01
N SER A 661 0.49 -4.63 -4.94
CA SER A 661 0.62 -5.54 -3.79
C SER A 661 1.89 -6.40 -3.86
N ARG A 662 2.82 -6.13 -4.78
CA ARG A 662 4.07 -6.89 -5.00
C ARG A 662 3.81 -8.37 -5.29
N MET A 663 2.86 -8.60 -6.20
CA MET A 663 2.46 -9.93 -6.66
C MET A 663 2.85 -10.11 -8.13
N ARG A 664 1.92 -9.95 -9.07
CA ARG A 664 2.14 -10.19 -10.50
C ARG A 664 2.39 -8.86 -11.21
N ASN A 665 3.56 -8.74 -11.85
CA ASN A 665 3.91 -7.59 -12.67
C ASN A 665 3.54 -7.88 -14.12
N THR A 666 2.69 -7.05 -14.71
CA THR A 666 2.22 -7.22 -16.10
C THR A 666 2.68 -6.10 -17.02
N LYS A 667 3.15 -5.00 -16.47
CA LYS A 667 3.64 -3.83 -17.18
C LYS A 667 4.82 -3.23 -16.42
N THR A 668 5.48 -2.25 -17.04
CA THR A 668 6.56 -1.50 -16.39
C THR A 668 6.04 -0.79 -15.15
N GLU A 669 6.80 -0.84 -14.06
CA GLU A 669 6.51 -0.05 -12.87
C GLU A 669 7.20 1.31 -12.97
N PHE A 670 6.42 2.39 -12.89
CA PHE A 670 6.95 3.74 -12.80
C PHE A 670 6.98 4.22 -11.35
N VAL A 671 8.18 4.55 -10.88
CA VAL A 671 8.41 5.17 -9.57
C VAL A 671 8.72 6.65 -9.82
N SER A 672 7.67 7.46 -9.95
CA SER A 672 7.82 8.89 -10.27
C SER A 672 7.61 9.78 -9.05
N CYS A 673 8.45 10.79 -8.88
CA CYS A 673 8.28 11.74 -7.79
C CYS A 673 7.10 12.68 -8.04
N PRO A 674 6.33 13.10 -7.01
CA PRO A 674 5.12 13.92 -7.13
C PRO A 674 5.37 15.34 -7.64
N SER A 675 6.60 15.64 -8.05
CA SER A 675 7.18 16.97 -8.27
C SER A 675 7.31 17.82 -6.99
N CYS A 676 8.20 18.81 -7.05
CA CYS A 676 8.34 19.82 -6.00
C CYS A 676 9.03 21.06 -6.59
N GLY A 677 9.18 22.13 -5.79
CA GLY A 677 9.89 23.35 -6.21
C GLY A 677 11.38 23.20 -6.60
N ARG A 678 11.91 21.99 -6.67
CA ARG A 678 13.28 21.64 -7.12
C ARG A 678 13.31 20.93 -8.47
N THR A 679 12.16 20.51 -8.98
CA THR A 679 12.05 19.75 -10.23
C THR A 679 12.65 20.55 -11.39
N LEU A 680 13.45 19.89 -12.25
CA LEU A 680 14.25 20.51 -13.31
C LEU A 680 13.63 20.41 -14.72
N PHE A 681 12.56 19.64 -14.88
CA PHE A 681 11.82 19.43 -16.12
C PHE A 681 10.35 19.12 -15.81
N ASP A 682 9.46 19.16 -16.80
CA ASP A 682 8.07 18.75 -16.57
C ASP A 682 8.01 17.23 -16.32
N LEU A 683 7.72 16.83 -15.08
CA LEU A 683 7.67 15.42 -14.69
C LEU A 683 6.51 14.67 -15.33
N GLN A 684 5.39 15.34 -15.57
CA GLN A 684 4.21 14.70 -16.17
C GLN A 684 4.51 14.40 -17.64
N GLU A 685 5.05 15.39 -18.36
CA GLU A 685 5.41 15.23 -19.77
C GLU A 685 6.46 14.12 -19.97
N VAL A 686 7.53 14.13 -19.15
CA VAL A 686 8.59 13.12 -19.23
C VAL A 686 8.09 11.74 -18.83
N THR A 687 7.24 11.63 -17.79
CA THR A 687 6.66 10.35 -17.37
C THR A 687 5.79 9.77 -18.48
N ALA A 688 4.97 10.59 -19.13
CA ALA A 688 4.15 10.17 -20.27
C ALA A 688 5.01 9.66 -21.44
N GLN A 689 6.08 10.38 -21.81
CA GLN A 689 7.00 9.97 -22.89
C GLN A 689 7.69 8.63 -22.60
N ILE A 690 8.19 8.45 -21.38
CA ILE A 690 8.84 7.20 -20.97
C ILE A 690 7.82 6.07 -20.91
N SER A 691 6.63 6.33 -20.36
CA SER A 691 5.54 5.35 -20.26
C SER A 691 5.06 4.86 -21.62
N GLU A 692 4.91 5.76 -22.58
CA GLU A 692 4.53 5.42 -23.96
C GLU A 692 5.53 4.46 -24.60
N LYS A 693 6.84 4.70 -24.43
CA LYS A 693 7.89 3.88 -25.05
C LYS A 693 8.14 2.58 -24.30
N THR A 694 8.03 2.58 -22.97
CA THR A 694 8.53 1.48 -22.13
C THR A 694 7.44 0.76 -21.35
N GLY A 695 6.19 1.22 -21.32
CA GLY A 695 5.13 0.70 -20.45
C GLY A 695 4.79 -0.78 -20.62
N HIS A 696 5.07 -1.34 -21.80
CA HIS A 696 4.77 -2.72 -22.16
C HIS A 696 5.77 -3.76 -21.62
N LEU A 697 6.78 -3.36 -20.83
CA LEU A 697 7.86 -4.24 -20.39
C LEU A 697 7.58 -4.85 -19.01
N PRO A 698 7.02 -6.07 -18.91
CA PRO A 698 6.77 -6.70 -17.62
C PRO A 698 8.09 -6.95 -16.87
N GLY A 699 8.09 -6.63 -15.57
CA GLY A 699 9.25 -6.87 -14.71
C GLY A 699 10.35 -5.81 -14.81
N VAL A 700 10.12 -4.70 -15.53
CA VAL A 700 11.01 -3.53 -15.53
C VAL A 700 10.46 -2.47 -14.56
N ALA A 701 11.30 -1.96 -13.66
CA ALA A 701 10.99 -0.83 -12.79
C ALA A 701 11.86 0.38 -13.17
N ILE A 702 11.21 1.53 -13.43
CA ILE A 702 11.87 2.76 -13.86
C ILE A 702 11.55 3.89 -12.87
N ALA A 703 12.58 4.44 -12.23
CA ALA A 703 12.50 5.61 -11.38
C ALA A 703 12.62 6.90 -12.20
N ILE A 704 11.65 7.81 -12.08
CA ILE A 704 11.62 9.10 -12.81
C ILE A 704 11.64 10.25 -11.80
N MET A 705 12.77 10.93 -11.71
CA MET A 705 13.08 11.83 -10.61
C MET A 705 13.40 13.23 -11.11
N GLY A 706 12.65 14.22 -10.64
CA GLY A 706 12.79 15.61 -11.09
C GLY A 706 14.09 16.29 -10.65
N CYS A 707 14.81 15.73 -9.67
CA CYS A 707 16.08 16.27 -9.18
C CYS A 707 16.97 15.21 -8.51
N ILE A 708 18.27 15.48 -8.45
CA ILE A 708 19.29 14.61 -7.85
C ILE A 708 19.17 14.41 -6.33
N VAL A 709 18.46 15.27 -5.61
CA VAL A 709 18.56 15.31 -4.14
C VAL A 709 17.98 14.06 -3.48
N ASN A 710 16.77 13.67 -3.88
CA ASN A 710 16.15 12.44 -3.40
C ASN A 710 16.24 11.31 -4.45
N GLY A 711 16.54 11.64 -5.72
CA GLY A 711 16.46 10.70 -6.85
C GLY A 711 17.24 9.39 -6.65
N PRO A 712 18.57 9.43 -6.41
CA PRO A 712 19.39 8.23 -6.21
C PRO A 712 19.02 7.39 -4.98
N GLY A 713 18.38 8.01 -4.00
CA GLY A 713 17.90 7.29 -2.83
C GLY A 713 16.59 6.55 -3.10
N GLU A 714 15.61 7.26 -3.63
CA GLU A 714 14.25 6.76 -3.87
C GLU A 714 14.18 5.73 -5.02
N MET A 715 15.28 5.53 -5.77
CA MET A 715 15.44 4.49 -6.80
C MET A 715 15.95 3.13 -6.26
N ALA A 716 15.99 2.93 -4.94
CA ALA A 716 16.52 1.69 -4.35
C ALA A 716 15.83 0.41 -4.88
N ASP A 717 14.57 0.51 -5.27
CA ASP A 717 13.75 -0.60 -5.78
C ASP A 717 13.54 -0.55 -7.31
N ALA A 718 14.28 0.31 -8.04
CA ALA A 718 14.16 0.45 -9.49
C ALA A 718 15.36 -0.15 -10.24
N ASP A 719 15.11 -0.75 -11.40
CA ASP A 719 16.16 -1.28 -12.28
C ASP A 719 16.89 -0.16 -13.00
N PHE A 720 16.14 0.86 -13.44
CA PHE A 720 16.67 2.01 -14.18
C PHE A 720 16.21 3.32 -13.56
N GLY A 721 17.06 4.34 -13.64
CA GLY A 721 16.75 5.68 -13.16
C GLY A 721 16.90 6.75 -14.24
N TYR A 722 15.92 7.65 -14.32
CA TYR A 722 15.92 8.87 -15.11
C TYR A 722 15.88 10.06 -14.16
N VAL A 723 17.01 10.76 -13.99
CA VAL A 723 17.15 11.80 -12.94
C VAL A 723 17.58 13.13 -13.53
N GLY A 724 16.89 14.20 -13.13
CA GLY A 724 17.31 15.58 -13.44
C GLY A 724 18.64 15.92 -12.76
N GLY A 725 19.72 15.96 -13.54
CA GLY A 725 21.06 16.31 -13.05
C GLY A 725 21.31 17.82 -13.04
N ALA A 726 20.86 18.52 -14.09
CA ALA A 726 20.94 19.98 -14.22
C ALA A 726 19.82 20.50 -15.15
N PRO A 727 19.53 21.81 -15.20
CA PRO A 727 18.54 22.35 -16.13
C PRO A 727 18.81 21.90 -17.58
N GLY A 728 17.81 21.25 -18.19
CA GLY A 728 17.90 20.68 -19.55
C GLY A 728 18.74 19.42 -19.70
N LYS A 729 19.19 18.81 -18.60
CA LYS A 729 20.08 17.64 -18.60
C LYS A 729 19.62 16.53 -17.66
N VAL A 730 19.81 15.30 -18.11
CA VAL A 730 19.40 14.08 -17.43
C VAL A 730 20.61 13.17 -17.23
N ASP A 731 20.65 12.51 -16.08
CA ASP A 731 21.56 11.42 -15.77
C ASP A 731 20.76 10.11 -15.76
N LEU A 732 21.31 9.05 -16.37
CA LEU A 732 20.72 7.72 -16.38
C LEU A 732 21.45 6.78 -15.42
N TYR A 733 20.68 5.92 -14.76
CA TYR A 733 21.14 5.02 -13.71
C TYR A 733 20.75 3.58 -14.01
N VAL A 734 21.56 2.64 -13.53
CA VAL A 734 21.23 1.22 -13.40
C VAL A 734 21.35 0.85 -11.92
N GLY A 735 20.24 0.45 -11.31
CA GLY A 735 20.11 0.45 -9.86
C GLY A 735 20.46 1.82 -9.28
N LYS A 736 21.45 1.88 -8.37
CA LYS A 736 21.92 3.13 -7.75
C LYS A 736 23.12 3.77 -8.48
N GLU A 737 23.66 3.12 -9.51
CA GLU A 737 24.88 3.54 -10.19
C GLU A 737 24.60 4.43 -11.41
N VAL A 738 25.31 5.56 -11.50
CA VAL A 738 25.17 6.48 -12.64
C VAL A 738 25.97 5.94 -13.81
N VAL A 739 25.30 5.54 -14.90
CA VAL A 739 25.95 4.96 -16.09
C VAL A 739 26.16 5.98 -17.20
N GLN A 740 25.27 6.97 -17.32
CA GLN A 740 25.37 8.03 -18.32
C GLN A 740 25.01 9.37 -17.67
N LYS A 741 25.75 10.43 -18.01
CA LYS A 741 25.62 11.75 -17.36
C LYS A 741 25.39 12.85 -18.37
N ALA A 742 24.65 13.87 -17.93
CA ALA A 742 24.49 15.14 -18.62
C ALA A 742 23.92 15.02 -20.03
N ILE A 743 23.05 14.04 -20.27
CA ILE A 743 22.36 13.80 -21.54
C ILE A 743 21.36 14.94 -21.78
N PRO A 744 21.30 15.52 -22.99
CA PRO A 744 20.24 16.46 -23.34
C PRO A 744 18.85 15.84 -23.12
N ASN A 745 17.92 16.59 -22.53
CA ASN A 745 16.59 16.09 -22.17
C ASN A 745 15.84 15.45 -23.36
N GLU A 746 16.00 16.04 -24.55
CA GLU A 746 15.39 15.60 -25.82
C GLU A 746 15.88 14.21 -26.28
N GLU A 747 17.10 13.81 -25.91
CA GLU A 747 17.72 12.53 -26.31
C GLU A 747 17.63 11.47 -25.20
N ALA A 748 17.35 11.88 -23.96
CA ALA A 748 17.45 11.03 -22.79
C ALA A 748 16.45 9.87 -22.76
N CYS A 749 15.26 10.05 -23.34
CA CYS A 749 14.25 8.99 -23.41
C CYS A 749 14.69 7.84 -24.35
N ASP A 750 15.29 8.17 -25.50
CA ASP A 750 15.83 7.16 -26.43
C ASP A 750 17.07 6.47 -25.85
N ALA A 751 17.95 7.24 -25.18
CA ALA A 751 19.09 6.68 -24.46
C ALA A 751 18.66 5.69 -23.37
N LEU A 752 17.55 5.94 -22.66
CA LEU A 752 16.98 5.01 -21.69
C LEU A 752 16.50 3.71 -22.36
N VAL A 753 15.83 3.80 -23.51
CA VAL A 753 15.39 2.61 -24.27
C VAL A 753 16.57 1.75 -24.69
N GLU A 754 17.64 2.36 -25.22
CA GLU A 754 18.84 1.62 -25.59
C GLU A 754 19.53 1.00 -24.36
N LEU A 755 19.56 1.70 -23.23
CA LEU A 755 20.09 1.17 -21.97
C LEU A 755 19.31 -0.07 -21.51
N ILE A 756 17.98 -0.07 -21.61
CA ILE A 756 17.14 -1.22 -21.26
C ILE A 756 17.43 -2.41 -22.19
N LYS A 757 17.61 -2.15 -23.49
CA LYS A 757 18.00 -3.19 -24.47
C LYS A 757 19.36 -3.79 -24.16
N GLU A 758 20.35 -2.96 -23.82
CA GLU A 758 21.70 -3.41 -23.45
C GLU A 758 21.71 -4.36 -22.25
N HIS A 759 20.75 -4.20 -21.33
CA HIS A 759 20.58 -5.04 -20.15
C HIS A 759 19.68 -6.27 -20.38
N GLY A 760 19.20 -6.49 -21.62
CA GLY A 760 18.40 -7.66 -21.98
C GLY A 760 16.99 -7.68 -21.37
N MET A 761 16.48 -6.52 -20.93
CA MET A 761 15.15 -6.36 -20.33
C MET A 761 14.11 -5.79 -21.29
N TRP A 762 14.48 -5.65 -22.58
CA TRP A 762 13.57 -5.20 -23.63
C TRP A 762 12.84 -6.37 -24.27
N VAL A 763 11.54 -6.20 -24.47
CA VAL A 763 10.67 -7.08 -25.26
C VAL A 763 9.97 -6.20 -26.28
N ASP A 764 9.94 -6.58 -27.55
CA ASP A 764 9.28 -5.75 -28.56
C ASP A 764 7.78 -5.66 -28.29
N LYS A 765 7.20 -4.48 -28.53
CA LYS A 765 5.75 -4.29 -28.48
C LYS A 765 5.08 -5.34 -29.37
N PRO A 766 4.05 -6.04 -28.87
CA PRO A 766 3.25 -6.89 -29.75
C PRO A 766 2.73 -6.04 -30.90
N ALA A 767 2.75 -6.58 -32.12
CA ALA A 767 2.24 -5.87 -33.29
C ALA A 767 0.75 -5.55 -33.06
N VAL A 768 0.45 -4.28 -32.80
CA VAL A 768 -0.93 -3.79 -32.74
C VAL A 768 -1.24 -3.27 -34.13
N ASP A 769 -2.28 -3.80 -34.76
CA ASP A 769 -2.81 -3.23 -36.00
C ASP A 769 -3.51 -1.92 -35.63
N GLU A 770 -2.84 -0.79 -35.89
CA GLU A 770 -3.28 0.56 -35.49
C GLU A 770 -4.61 1.00 -36.13
N ASP A 771 -5.13 0.23 -37.10
CA ASP A 771 -6.35 0.53 -37.86
C ASP A 771 -7.62 -0.20 -37.35
N ALA A 772 -7.57 -0.97 -36.26
CA ALA A 772 -8.77 -1.65 -35.73
C ALA A 772 -9.52 -0.76 -34.71
N PRO A 773 -10.78 -0.30 -34.99
CA PRO A 773 -11.55 0.51 -34.06
C PRO A 773 -12.12 -0.35 -32.93
N VAL A 774 -11.32 -0.64 -31.91
CA VAL A 774 -11.72 -1.54 -30.79
C VAL A 774 -12.78 -0.90 -29.87
N GLU A 775 -12.81 0.43 -29.75
CA GLU A 775 -13.64 1.11 -28.74
C GLU A 775 -15.02 1.57 -29.25
N ALA A 776 -15.19 1.77 -30.56
CA ALA A 776 -16.43 2.33 -31.11
C ALA A 776 -17.51 1.28 -31.39
N GLU A 777 -17.13 0.01 -31.63
CA GLU A 777 -18.06 -1.04 -32.05
C GLU A 777 -18.58 -1.88 -30.87
N LEU A 778 -17.79 -2.07 -29.80
CA LEU A 778 -18.23 -2.72 -28.57
C LEU A 778 -19.23 -1.88 -27.76
N ALA A 779 -19.18 -0.54 -27.87
CA ALA A 779 -20.18 0.35 -27.27
C ALA A 779 -21.48 0.46 -28.10
N ALA A 780 -21.47 -0.06 -29.33
CA ALA A 780 -22.60 -0.02 -30.26
C ALA A 780 -23.36 -1.35 -30.39
N ALA A 781 -22.77 -2.46 -29.92
CA ALA A 781 -23.38 -3.78 -29.78
C ALA A 781 -23.91 -3.98 -28.35
#